data_AF-A0A432JPY6-F1
#
_entry.id   AF-A0A432JPY6-F1
#
_cell.length_a   1.000
_cell.length_b   1.000
_cell.length_c   1.000
_cell.angle_alpha   90.00
_cell.angle_beta   90.00
_cell.angle_gamma   90.00
#
_symmetry.space_group_name_H-M   'P 1'
#
loop_
_entity.id
_entity.type
_entity.pdbx_description
1 polymer ?
#
loop_
_entity_poly.entity_id
_entity_poly.type
_entity_poly.pdbx_seq_one_letter_code
_entity_poly.pdbx_strand_id
1 'polypeptide(L)'
;MPVTKLEVTNRQSFANGESFGDVGVYELLEGTAHFAVDPLNERNTAITDLELAPRDSDGKVQFSAGFAMLQPVNPDRGNRRILFDVVNRGRKTALSLNSVQAATDPTAPLEPGNGFLMRHGYTVVWCGWQADVPPTPGLIGLQAPEALGPRGSLTGQILCQFQANEPTQVFLLADRQHVPHPALDVDEATATLTVRDHPNSPPTPVDRGKWSFVRVEDGEAEPEPSHIYMPAGFDPGKIYQLVYTTRGSIIVGLGFAAVRDVVSYLKYAGSAEGNPCGVAMEYAYGFGRSQSGRFLRQLIHLGLNEDEEERMALDGIIPHVGGGMRGEFNLRFGQPSKDVCYIIPELFPFTDTEQVDPATGERSSLLARMEERGKVPKIMFTNTSAEYWRGDAALIHTDLETMLDAPESPSVRRYHFAGCQHGAGEFPPLEVRPADGIRGQLPFNSVDYTPLLRAALQNLDRWVSAGEAPPPSRHPSLSNGTAVESHSVLKKFENLPGVRVPTQTTRALRLDYGPEAHLGRTTTLPAIEGSEYPALVSDIDDSFNELDGIRLPDLTVPVATYTGWNLRDQSIGNQDLFIGITGGLAGWTLPFPATPEDRQSSGDLRLSIKERYESKEEYLKQVEAAAQSLIDEGYFLVEDLPEAMDRASRKYDYFLGKNHSS
;
A
#
# COMPACT_ATOMS: atom_id res chain seq x y z
N MET A 1 -1.09 16.98 -25.84
CA MET A 1 -0.87 16.70 -24.40
C MET A 1 -2.05 17.17 -23.54
N PRO A 2 -2.57 16.31 -22.64
CA PRO A 2 -3.71 16.65 -21.77
C PRO A 2 -3.43 17.65 -20.65
N VAL A 3 -2.17 17.77 -20.18
CA VAL A 3 -1.78 18.82 -19.23
C VAL A 3 -1.78 20.16 -19.97
N THR A 4 -2.69 21.07 -19.58
CA THR A 4 -2.85 22.38 -20.21
C THR A 4 -2.02 23.46 -19.54
N LYS A 5 -1.72 23.31 -18.25
CA LYS A 5 -0.92 24.25 -17.46
C LYS A 5 -0.35 23.55 -16.23
N LEU A 6 0.93 23.77 -15.96
CA LEU A 6 1.54 23.50 -14.66
C LEU A 6 1.85 24.83 -13.97
N GLU A 7 1.04 25.19 -12.99
CA GLU A 7 1.14 26.46 -12.27
C GLU A 7 1.96 26.29 -10.99
N VAL A 8 3.23 26.73 -11.01
CA VAL A 8 4.08 26.76 -9.82
C VAL A 8 3.82 28.05 -9.03
N THR A 9 3.36 27.91 -7.79
CA THR A 9 3.02 29.03 -6.90
C THR A 9 4.03 29.23 -5.78
N ASN A 10 4.77 28.18 -5.42
CA ASN A 10 5.81 28.22 -4.40
C ASN A 10 7.11 27.59 -4.92
N ARG A 11 8.24 28.21 -4.57
CA ARG A 11 9.60 27.71 -4.84
C ARG A 11 10.46 28.01 -3.62
N GLN A 12 11.02 26.97 -3.02
CA GLN A 12 11.85 27.08 -1.82
C GLN A 12 13.04 26.14 -1.85
N SER A 13 14.12 26.49 -1.14
CA SER A 13 15.25 25.58 -0.99
C SER A 13 14.85 24.37 -0.14
N PHE A 14 15.20 23.18 -0.58
CA PHE A 14 15.01 21.95 0.20
C PHE A 14 16.08 21.85 1.29
N ALA A 15 15.73 21.25 2.44
CA ALA A 15 16.64 20.95 3.55
C ALA A 15 17.55 22.13 3.96
N ASN A 16 17.00 23.35 3.99
CA ASN A 16 17.75 24.58 4.31
C ASN A 16 19.01 24.81 3.46
N GLY A 17 19.04 24.30 2.23
CA GLY A 17 20.18 24.45 1.31
C GLY A 17 21.29 23.43 1.53
N GLU A 18 21.01 22.32 2.21
CA GLU A 18 21.92 21.17 2.26
C GLU A 18 22.31 20.70 0.85
N SER A 19 23.59 20.34 0.70
CA SER A 19 24.15 19.84 -0.56
C SER A 19 24.28 18.32 -0.54
N PHE A 20 23.75 17.64 -1.55
CA PHE A 20 23.72 16.18 -1.65
C PHE A 20 24.78 15.68 -2.62
N GLY A 21 25.99 15.43 -2.09
CA GLY A 21 27.13 14.96 -2.89
C GLY A 21 27.42 15.89 -4.08
N ASP A 22 27.75 15.29 -5.23
CA ASP A 22 28.08 16.03 -6.46
C ASP A 22 26.86 16.67 -7.14
N VAL A 23 25.65 16.17 -6.85
CA VAL A 23 24.40 16.70 -7.42
C VAL A 23 24.16 18.14 -6.96
N GLY A 24 24.48 18.44 -5.70
CA GLY A 24 24.36 19.77 -5.12
C GLY A 24 23.05 19.97 -4.35
N VAL A 25 22.59 21.22 -4.32
CA VAL A 25 21.39 21.63 -3.58
C VAL A 25 20.11 21.36 -4.39
N TYR A 26 19.01 21.13 -3.67
CA TYR A 26 17.68 20.88 -4.23
C TYR A 26 16.72 22.02 -3.92
N GLU A 27 15.70 22.16 -4.76
CA GLU A 27 14.56 23.04 -4.54
C GLU A 27 13.25 22.24 -4.55
N LEU A 28 12.28 22.71 -3.76
CA LEU A 28 10.90 22.23 -3.74
C LEU A 28 10.02 23.24 -4.49
N LEU A 29 9.35 22.75 -5.53
CA LEU A 29 8.32 23.47 -6.27
C LEU A 29 6.96 22.94 -5.84
N GLU A 30 5.99 23.81 -5.60
CA GLU A 30 4.60 23.43 -5.29
C GLU A 30 3.63 24.28 -6.09
N GLY A 31 2.47 23.70 -6.41
CA GLY A 31 1.48 24.34 -7.26
C GLY A 31 0.33 23.44 -7.69
N THR A 32 -0.20 23.72 -8.88
CA THR A 32 -1.38 23.03 -9.42
C THR A 32 -1.13 22.58 -10.86
N ALA A 33 -1.45 21.33 -11.17
CA ALA A 33 -1.54 20.82 -12.53
C ALA A 33 -3.00 20.93 -13.02
N HIS A 34 -3.19 21.46 -14.22
CA HIS A 34 -4.48 21.58 -14.89
C HIS A 34 -4.54 20.67 -16.11
N PHE A 35 -5.68 20.02 -16.30
CA PHE A 35 -5.87 18.99 -17.31
C PHE A 35 -7.11 19.26 -18.15
N ALA A 36 -7.05 18.84 -19.42
CA ALA A 36 -8.18 18.71 -20.31
C ALA A 36 -8.04 17.40 -21.11
N VAL A 37 -8.80 16.38 -20.75
CA VAL A 37 -8.74 15.03 -21.38
C VAL A 37 -9.88 14.81 -22.34
N ASP A 38 -9.62 14.04 -23.40
CA ASP A 38 -10.65 13.60 -24.34
C ASP A 38 -11.42 12.38 -23.81
N PRO A 39 -12.72 12.49 -23.51
CA PRO A 39 -13.50 11.36 -23.05
C PRO A 39 -13.71 10.28 -24.14
N LEU A 40 -13.44 10.59 -25.41
CA LEU A 40 -13.60 9.68 -26.54
C LEU A 40 -12.27 9.06 -27.00
N ASN A 41 -11.13 9.50 -26.46
CA ASN A 41 -9.85 8.89 -26.79
C ASN A 41 -9.78 7.48 -26.18
N GLU A 42 -9.35 6.50 -26.98
CA GLU A 42 -9.24 5.09 -26.59
C GLU A 42 -8.41 4.87 -25.32
N ARG A 43 -7.41 5.73 -25.06
CA ARG A 43 -6.56 5.67 -23.87
C ARG A 43 -7.27 6.13 -22.60
N ASN A 44 -8.46 6.72 -22.71
CA ASN A 44 -9.28 7.18 -21.60
C ASN A 44 -10.58 6.37 -21.43
N THR A 45 -10.97 5.52 -22.40
CA THR A 45 -12.25 4.77 -22.33
C THR A 45 -12.31 3.75 -21.20
N ALA A 46 -11.16 3.34 -20.65
CA ALA A 46 -11.10 2.50 -19.47
C ALA A 46 -11.49 3.25 -18.18
N ILE A 47 -11.58 4.58 -18.19
CA ILE A 47 -12.00 5.39 -17.04
C ILE A 47 -13.52 5.34 -16.94
N THR A 48 -14.02 4.78 -15.83
CA THR A 48 -15.45 4.59 -15.58
C THR A 48 -16.19 5.91 -15.56
N ASP A 49 -17.29 5.98 -16.33
CA ASP A 49 -18.22 7.11 -16.42
C ASP A 49 -17.62 8.43 -16.93
N LEU A 50 -16.43 8.40 -17.54
CA LEU A 50 -15.80 9.60 -18.11
C LEU A 50 -16.68 10.26 -19.17
N GLU A 51 -17.46 9.47 -19.91
CA GLU A 51 -18.39 9.94 -20.92
C GLU A 51 -19.54 10.80 -20.35
N LEU A 52 -19.85 10.61 -19.06
CA LEU A 52 -20.88 11.34 -18.31
C LEU A 52 -20.38 12.64 -17.69
N ALA A 53 -19.08 12.93 -17.81
CA ALA A 53 -18.50 14.16 -17.29
C ALA A 53 -19.03 15.39 -18.05
N PRO A 54 -19.19 16.54 -17.38
CA PRO A 54 -19.35 17.82 -18.07
C PRO A 54 -18.14 18.10 -18.95
N ARG A 55 -18.38 18.68 -20.13
CA ARG A 55 -17.35 18.98 -21.14
C ARG A 55 -17.28 20.48 -21.39
N ASP A 56 -16.08 20.95 -21.68
CA ASP A 56 -15.84 22.33 -22.12
C ASP A 56 -16.25 22.56 -23.58
N SER A 57 -15.99 23.77 -24.10
CA SER A 57 -16.31 24.13 -25.49
C SER A 57 -15.53 23.33 -26.53
N ASP A 58 -14.40 22.74 -26.15
CA ASP A 58 -13.58 21.89 -27.01
C ASP A 58 -13.95 20.40 -26.86
N GLY A 59 -14.98 20.10 -26.08
CA GLY A 59 -15.48 18.74 -25.83
C GLY A 59 -14.61 17.94 -24.87
N LYS A 60 -13.68 18.58 -24.14
CA LYS A 60 -12.77 17.93 -23.19
C LYS A 60 -13.30 18.00 -21.77
N VAL A 61 -12.85 17.08 -20.93
CA VAL A 61 -13.16 17.03 -19.49
C VAL A 61 -12.05 17.72 -18.74
N GLN A 62 -12.40 18.80 -18.03
CA GLN A 62 -11.45 19.60 -17.25
C GLN A 62 -11.39 19.15 -15.80
N PHE A 63 -10.18 19.10 -15.24
CA PHE A 63 -9.94 18.84 -13.83
C PHE A 63 -8.57 19.40 -13.42
N SER A 64 -8.28 19.41 -12.11
CA SER A 64 -6.99 19.87 -11.58
C SER A 64 -6.50 19.02 -10.43
N ALA A 65 -5.21 19.06 -10.15
CA ALA A 65 -4.61 18.39 -9.02
C ALA A 65 -3.53 19.25 -8.39
N GLY A 66 -3.36 19.14 -7.07
CA GLY A 66 -2.17 19.67 -6.43
C GLY A 66 -0.91 18.98 -6.96
N PHE A 67 0.20 19.71 -7.01
CA PHE A 67 1.47 19.27 -7.55
C PHE A 67 2.62 19.68 -6.63
N ALA A 68 3.61 18.80 -6.47
CA ALA A 68 4.88 19.14 -5.86
C ALA A 68 6.03 18.43 -6.58
N MET A 69 7.22 19.04 -6.58
CA MET A 69 8.41 18.46 -7.18
C MET A 69 9.67 18.88 -6.42
N LEU A 70 10.51 17.91 -6.07
CA LEU A 70 11.89 18.12 -5.64
C LEU A 70 12.82 17.89 -6.82
N GLN A 71 13.65 18.87 -7.15
CA GLN A 71 14.64 18.75 -8.23
C GLN A 71 15.98 19.41 -7.86
N PRO A 72 17.09 19.00 -8.49
CA PRO A 72 18.36 19.72 -8.39
C PRO A 72 18.21 21.17 -8.86
N VAL A 73 18.79 22.13 -8.13
CA VAL A 73 18.83 23.53 -8.59
C VAL A 73 19.64 23.68 -9.88
N ASN A 74 20.68 22.85 -10.05
CA ASN A 74 21.35 22.70 -11.33
C ASN A 74 20.84 21.42 -12.03
N PRO A 75 19.92 21.53 -13.00
CA PRO A 75 19.27 20.38 -13.61
C PRO A 75 20.24 19.48 -14.39
N ASP A 76 21.38 20.00 -14.86
CA ASP A 76 22.41 19.21 -15.55
C ASP A 76 23.14 18.22 -14.62
N ARG A 77 22.99 18.38 -13.30
CA ARG A 77 23.56 17.48 -12.29
C ARG A 77 22.59 16.39 -11.82
N GLY A 78 21.34 16.45 -12.24
CA GLY A 78 20.37 15.38 -12.01
C GLY A 78 20.70 14.15 -12.84
N ASN A 79 20.13 13.01 -12.46
CA ASN A 79 20.30 11.77 -13.22
C ASN A 79 19.37 11.67 -14.44
N ARG A 80 18.45 12.64 -14.61
CA ARG A 80 17.39 12.69 -15.65
C ARG A 80 16.29 11.63 -15.50
N ARG A 81 16.08 11.13 -14.28
CA ARG A 81 15.04 10.15 -13.94
C ARG A 81 14.02 10.84 -13.05
N ILE A 82 12.76 10.68 -13.42
CA ILE A 82 11.63 11.05 -12.56
C ILE A 82 11.35 9.88 -11.62
N LEU A 83 11.31 10.12 -10.32
CA LEU A 83 10.65 9.23 -9.38
C LEU A 83 9.28 9.84 -9.04
N PHE A 84 8.23 9.33 -9.69
CA PHE A 84 6.87 9.75 -9.43
C PHE A 84 6.29 8.95 -8.26
N ASP A 85 6.02 9.63 -7.17
CA ASP A 85 5.37 9.08 -6.00
C ASP A 85 3.87 9.26 -6.10
N VAL A 86 3.16 8.15 -6.26
CA VAL A 86 1.71 8.14 -6.14
C VAL A 86 1.39 8.36 -4.67
N VAL A 87 1.02 9.60 -4.31
CA VAL A 87 0.72 10.01 -2.93
C VAL A 87 -0.28 9.06 -2.27
N ASN A 88 -0.08 8.73 -1.00
CA ASN A 88 -1.00 7.87 -0.26
C ASN A 88 -1.94 8.74 0.57
N ARG A 89 -3.21 8.84 0.18
CA ARG A 89 -4.20 9.74 0.82
C ARG A 89 -3.70 11.18 0.92
N GLY A 90 -3.09 11.65 -0.17
CA GLY A 90 -2.47 12.96 -0.29
C GLY A 90 -1.14 13.14 0.43
N ARG A 91 -0.62 12.13 1.13
CA ARG A 91 0.70 12.19 1.78
C ARG A 91 1.82 11.79 0.82
N LYS A 92 2.94 12.51 0.89
CA LYS A 92 4.19 12.26 0.16
C LYS A 92 4.95 11.11 0.86
N THR A 93 5.16 9.99 0.18
CA THR A 93 5.73 8.75 0.75
C THR A 93 7.12 8.37 0.25
N ALA A 94 7.56 8.85 -0.92
CA ALA A 94 8.84 8.43 -1.51
C ALA A 94 10.08 8.71 -0.65
N LEU A 95 10.03 9.69 0.26
CA LEU A 95 11.13 9.97 1.18
C LEU A 95 11.38 8.85 2.20
N SER A 96 10.51 7.83 2.30
CA SER A 96 10.85 6.61 3.03
C SER A 96 12.08 5.90 2.47
N LEU A 97 12.40 6.09 1.18
CA LEU A 97 13.65 5.60 0.58
C LEU A 97 14.89 6.28 1.18
N ASN A 98 14.73 7.48 1.73
CA ASN A 98 15.77 8.18 2.48
C ASN A 98 15.80 7.79 3.97
N SER A 99 15.09 6.73 4.36
CA SER A 99 14.89 6.32 5.77
C SER A 99 14.17 7.37 6.63
N VAL A 100 13.34 8.21 6.01
CA VAL A 100 12.49 9.17 6.73
C VAL A 100 11.24 8.47 7.25
N GLN A 101 10.94 8.64 8.54
CA GLN A 101 9.70 8.16 9.14
C GLN A 101 8.51 9.00 8.69
N ALA A 102 7.33 8.39 8.58
CA ALA A 102 6.13 9.10 8.17
C ALA A 102 5.75 10.18 9.21
N ALA A 103 5.71 11.44 8.79
CA ALA A 103 5.25 12.52 9.65
C ALA A 103 3.76 12.36 10.00
N THR A 104 3.39 12.62 11.26
CA THR A 104 1.98 12.64 11.69
C THR A 104 1.27 13.87 11.15
N ASP A 105 1.94 15.03 11.27
CA ASP A 105 1.51 16.33 10.73
C ASP A 105 1.83 16.44 9.22
N PRO A 106 0.83 16.56 8.35
CA PRO A 106 1.05 16.70 6.90
C PRO A 106 1.66 18.05 6.50
N THR A 107 1.67 19.05 7.40
CA THR A 107 2.27 20.37 7.16
C THR A 107 3.74 20.46 7.56
N ALA A 108 4.27 19.43 8.21
CA ALA A 108 5.67 19.37 8.59
C ALA A 108 6.58 19.51 7.35
N PRO A 109 7.72 20.24 7.47
CA PRO A 109 8.70 20.30 6.40
C PRO A 109 9.16 18.92 5.96
N LEU A 110 9.49 18.78 4.68
CA LEU A 110 10.07 17.55 4.16
C LEU A 110 11.50 17.38 4.68
N GLU A 111 11.75 16.25 5.33
CA GLU A 111 13.07 15.91 5.86
C GLU A 111 13.92 15.20 4.80
N PRO A 112 15.24 15.48 4.72
CA PRO A 112 16.12 14.83 3.76
C PRO A 112 16.46 13.39 4.13
N GLY A 113 16.40 13.02 5.41
CA GLY A 113 16.87 11.73 5.91
C GLY A 113 18.35 11.50 5.56
N ASN A 114 18.67 10.31 5.05
CA ASN A 114 20.02 10.02 4.55
C ASN A 114 20.32 10.62 3.15
N GLY A 115 19.35 11.31 2.54
CA GLY A 115 19.47 11.95 1.24
C GLY A 115 19.63 11.00 0.04
N PHE A 116 19.35 9.70 0.16
CA PHE A 116 19.56 8.70 -0.88
C PHE A 116 19.08 9.15 -2.26
N LEU A 117 17.80 9.53 -2.40
CA LEU A 117 17.23 9.99 -3.67
C LEU A 117 17.99 11.19 -4.25
N MET A 118 18.38 12.13 -3.40
CA MET A 118 19.01 13.38 -3.80
C MET A 118 20.46 13.14 -4.23
N ARG A 119 21.22 12.32 -3.47
CA ARG A 119 22.58 11.91 -3.81
C ARG A 119 22.64 11.14 -5.13
N HIS A 120 21.57 10.43 -5.47
CA HIS A 120 21.43 9.72 -6.74
C HIS A 120 20.86 10.58 -7.88
N GLY A 121 20.51 11.85 -7.64
CA GLY A 121 20.14 12.79 -8.69
C GLY A 121 18.69 12.73 -9.16
N TYR A 122 17.79 12.03 -8.45
CA TYR A 122 16.40 11.88 -8.86
C TYR A 122 15.61 13.19 -8.78
N THR A 123 14.80 13.47 -9.79
CA THR A 123 13.70 14.43 -9.68
C THR A 123 12.49 13.71 -9.08
N VAL A 124 12.08 14.07 -7.86
CA VAL A 124 10.97 13.43 -7.16
C VAL A 124 9.70 14.24 -7.38
N VAL A 125 8.63 13.60 -7.86
CA VAL A 125 7.38 14.28 -8.26
C VAL A 125 6.20 13.70 -7.52
N TRP A 126 5.28 14.57 -7.09
CA TRP A 126 3.99 14.23 -6.52
C TRP A 126 2.89 14.95 -7.29
N CYS A 127 1.82 14.23 -7.60
CA CYS A 127 0.57 14.83 -8.09
C CYS A 127 -0.61 14.18 -7.38
N GLY A 128 -1.60 15.01 -7.03
CA GLY A 128 -2.87 14.54 -6.49
C GLY A 128 -3.60 13.67 -7.51
N TRP A 129 -4.04 12.49 -7.09
CA TRP A 129 -4.84 11.59 -7.91
C TRP A 129 -6.17 11.23 -7.24
N GLN A 130 -6.24 11.43 -5.92
CA GLN A 130 -7.37 11.00 -5.10
C GLN A 130 -8.30 12.18 -4.82
N ALA A 131 -9.58 12.03 -5.16
CA ALA A 131 -10.56 13.13 -5.12
C ALA A 131 -11.27 13.31 -3.77
N ASP A 132 -11.31 12.27 -2.94
CA ASP A 132 -11.91 12.30 -1.59
C ASP A 132 -10.91 12.72 -0.51
N VAL A 133 -9.70 13.16 -0.87
CA VAL A 133 -8.75 13.75 0.10
C VAL A 133 -9.37 15.03 0.67
N PRO A 134 -9.51 15.15 2.01
CA PRO A 134 -10.06 16.35 2.61
C PRO A 134 -9.17 17.57 2.31
N PRO A 135 -9.72 18.79 2.28
CA PRO A 135 -8.96 20.02 2.00
C PRO A 135 -8.09 20.43 3.21
N THR A 136 -7.20 19.55 3.64
CA THR A 136 -6.26 19.75 4.75
C THR A 136 -4.93 20.28 4.22
N PRO A 137 -4.38 21.37 4.78
CA PRO A 137 -3.05 21.86 4.41
C PRO A 137 -1.98 20.76 4.45
N GLY A 138 -1.09 20.75 3.46
CA GLY A 138 -0.01 19.77 3.33
C GLY A 138 -0.38 18.48 2.59
N LEU A 139 -1.68 18.14 2.48
CA LEU A 139 -2.16 17.04 1.65
C LEU A 139 -2.36 17.48 0.20
N ILE A 140 -2.12 16.55 -0.74
CA ILE A 140 -2.27 16.77 -2.18
C ILE A 140 -3.41 15.91 -2.73
N GLY A 141 -4.49 16.57 -3.17
CA GLY A 141 -5.69 15.91 -3.73
C GLY A 141 -5.96 16.26 -5.21
N LEU A 142 -6.96 15.60 -5.76
CA LEU A 142 -7.52 15.84 -7.09
C LEU A 142 -8.86 16.58 -6.98
N GLN A 143 -9.10 17.60 -7.81
CA GLN A 143 -10.41 18.18 -8.02
C GLN A 143 -10.95 17.67 -9.36
N ALA A 144 -11.86 16.70 -9.28
CA ALA A 144 -12.48 16.06 -10.44
C ALA A 144 -13.98 16.36 -10.50
N PRO A 145 -14.57 16.40 -11.71
CA PRO A 145 -16.01 16.57 -11.87
C PRO A 145 -16.80 15.31 -11.45
N GLU A 146 -18.08 15.52 -11.17
CA GLU A 146 -19.06 14.45 -11.04
C GLU A 146 -19.51 13.91 -12.41
N ALA A 147 -19.80 12.61 -12.44
CA ALA A 147 -20.58 12.01 -13.52
C ALA A 147 -22.05 12.46 -13.41
N LEU A 148 -22.61 12.93 -14.53
CA LEU A 148 -23.98 13.43 -14.60
C LEU A 148 -24.86 12.50 -15.43
N GLY A 149 -25.94 12.00 -14.82
CA GLY A 149 -26.97 11.25 -15.52
C GLY A 149 -27.99 12.16 -16.22
N PRO A 150 -28.97 11.58 -16.94
CA PRO A 150 -30.00 12.35 -17.66
C PRO A 150 -30.85 13.29 -16.79
N ARG A 151 -30.87 13.07 -15.47
CA ARG A 151 -31.65 13.84 -14.48
C ARG A 151 -30.76 14.64 -13.51
N GLY A 152 -29.46 14.80 -13.80
CA GLY A 152 -28.48 15.42 -12.90
C GLY A 152 -27.60 14.39 -12.18
N SER A 153 -27.15 14.71 -10.96
CA SER A 153 -26.27 13.84 -10.17
C SER A 153 -26.81 12.42 -10.07
N LEU A 154 -25.90 11.45 -10.19
CA LEU A 154 -26.23 10.04 -10.07
C LEU A 154 -26.67 9.70 -8.63
N THR A 155 -27.53 8.70 -8.50
CA THR A 155 -27.95 8.12 -7.22
C THR A 155 -27.79 6.61 -7.28
N GLY A 156 -27.34 5.98 -6.19
CA GLY A 156 -27.15 4.54 -6.15
C GLY A 156 -26.69 4.06 -4.78
N GLN A 157 -26.61 2.75 -4.62
CA GLN A 157 -26.16 2.15 -3.37
C GLN A 157 -24.63 2.14 -3.28
N ILE A 158 -24.12 2.32 -2.07
CA ILE A 158 -22.70 2.21 -1.71
C ILE A 158 -22.55 1.36 -0.44
N LEU A 159 -21.38 0.74 -0.26
CA LEU A 159 -21.00 0.03 0.95
C LEU A 159 -19.89 0.78 1.70
N CYS A 160 -20.11 1.06 2.97
CA CYS A 160 -19.11 1.58 3.92
C CYS A 160 -18.78 0.51 4.97
N GLN A 161 -17.54 0.48 5.44
CA GLN A 161 -17.11 -0.37 6.53
C GLN A 161 -16.51 0.47 7.66
N PHE A 162 -16.82 0.11 8.90
CA PHE A 162 -16.31 0.78 10.09
C PHE A 162 -15.69 -0.22 11.06
N GLN A 163 -14.61 0.22 11.71
CA GLN A 163 -14.02 -0.44 12.87
C GLN A 163 -13.39 0.64 13.75
N ALA A 164 -13.73 0.64 15.03
CA ALA A 164 -13.09 1.51 16.01
C ALA A 164 -12.11 0.73 16.89
N ASN A 165 -11.11 1.44 17.41
CA ASN A 165 -10.23 0.90 18.46
C ASN A 165 -10.68 1.31 19.86
N GLU A 166 -11.65 2.21 19.96
CA GLU A 166 -12.20 2.77 21.20
C GLU A 166 -13.73 2.87 21.10
N PRO A 167 -14.46 2.92 22.23
CA PRO A 167 -15.91 3.07 22.19
C PRO A 167 -16.32 4.36 21.47
N THR A 168 -17.20 4.24 20.48
CA THR A 168 -17.78 5.39 19.76
C THR A 168 -19.25 5.14 19.51
N GLN A 169 -20.06 6.20 19.43
CA GLN A 169 -21.46 6.12 19.01
C GLN A 169 -21.67 6.57 17.57
N VAL A 170 -20.64 7.11 16.93
CA VAL A 170 -20.74 7.77 15.63
C VAL A 170 -19.57 7.38 14.73
N PHE A 171 -19.87 7.22 13.44
CA PHE A 171 -18.87 7.16 12.38
C PHE A 171 -19.26 8.11 11.25
N LEU A 172 -18.26 8.75 10.66
CA LEU A 172 -18.38 9.39 9.36
C LEU A 172 -18.66 8.32 8.30
N LEU A 173 -19.52 8.62 7.33
CA LEU A 173 -19.79 7.78 6.15
C LEU A 173 -18.64 7.85 5.13
N ALA A 174 -17.42 7.72 5.65
CA ALA A 174 -16.20 7.63 4.88
C ALA A 174 -15.16 6.77 5.59
N ASP A 175 -14.34 6.07 4.81
CA ASP A 175 -13.13 5.47 5.33
C ASP A 175 -12.06 6.55 5.56
N ARG A 176 -11.32 6.44 6.67
CA ARG A 176 -10.16 7.29 7.02
C ARG A 176 -10.45 8.80 7.09
N GLN A 177 -11.63 9.21 7.53
CA GLN A 177 -11.98 10.64 7.68
C GLN A 177 -11.83 11.43 6.37
N HIS A 178 -12.07 10.77 5.23
CA HIS A 178 -12.08 11.40 3.92
C HIS A 178 -13.45 12.02 3.62
N VAL A 179 -13.57 12.70 2.47
CA VAL A 179 -14.84 13.29 2.06
C VAL A 179 -15.92 12.19 1.96
N PRO A 180 -17.04 12.31 2.69
CA PRO A 180 -18.06 11.27 2.75
C PRO A 180 -18.98 11.27 1.53
N HIS A 181 -19.61 10.11 1.31
CA HIS A 181 -20.78 9.99 0.44
C HIS A 181 -22.04 10.13 1.31
N PRO A 182 -22.73 11.28 1.35
CA PRO A 182 -23.85 11.48 2.28
C PRO A 182 -25.03 10.55 1.95
N ALA A 183 -25.81 10.19 2.97
CA ALA A 183 -27.03 9.42 2.75
C ALA A 183 -28.07 10.26 1.98
N LEU A 184 -28.71 9.67 0.98
CA LEU A 184 -29.75 10.36 0.21
C LEU A 184 -31.01 10.64 1.06
N ASP A 185 -31.34 9.72 1.96
CA ASP A 185 -32.51 9.77 2.83
C ASP A 185 -32.11 9.28 4.24
N VAL A 186 -32.36 10.10 5.27
CA VAL A 186 -32.04 9.76 6.66
C VAL A 186 -32.94 8.65 7.21
N ASP A 187 -34.13 8.51 6.64
CA ASP A 187 -35.15 7.56 7.04
C ASP A 187 -35.18 6.32 6.13
N GLU A 188 -34.13 6.11 5.31
CA GLU A 188 -34.07 5.00 4.34
C GLU A 188 -34.33 3.65 5.03
N ALA A 189 -35.51 3.06 4.80
CA ALA A 189 -35.93 1.82 5.44
C ALA A 189 -35.20 0.57 4.90
N THR A 190 -34.63 0.68 3.71
CA THR A 190 -33.91 -0.40 3.00
C THR A 190 -32.42 -0.44 3.30
N ALA A 191 -31.87 0.57 3.98
CA ALA A 191 -30.46 0.57 4.37
C ALA A 191 -30.19 -0.53 5.40
N THR A 192 -29.06 -1.21 5.29
CA THR A 192 -28.72 -2.37 6.12
C THR A 192 -27.39 -2.19 6.81
N LEU A 193 -27.32 -2.52 8.10
CA LEU A 193 -26.09 -2.59 8.87
C LEU A 193 -25.86 -4.03 9.32
N THR A 194 -24.63 -4.53 9.17
CA THR A 194 -24.22 -5.83 9.68
C THR A 194 -22.96 -5.70 10.54
N VAL A 195 -22.73 -6.68 11.41
CA VAL A 195 -21.55 -6.76 12.27
C VAL A 195 -20.94 -8.16 12.22
N ARG A 196 -19.61 -8.25 12.23
CA ARG A 196 -18.85 -9.52 12.32
C ARG A 196 -17.56 -9.35 13.12
N ASP A 197 -17.06 -10.47 13.65
CA ASP A 197 -15.79 -10.54 14.41
C ASP A 197 -14.57 -10.70 13.51
N HIS A 198 -14.71 -11.46 12.43
CA HIS A 198 -13.64 -11.77 11.50
C HIS A 198 -14.14 -11.54 10.06
N PRO A 199 -13.30 -11.06 9.12
CA PRO A 199 -13.73 -10.79 7.75
C PRO A 199 -14.36 -12.00 7.05
N ASN A 200 -13.79 -13.19 7.25
CA ASN A 200 -14.27 -14.47 6.70
C ASN A 200 -15.40 -15.13 7.53
N SER A 201 -15.93 -14.45 8.56
CA SER A 201 -17.08 -14.96 9.33
C SER A 201 -18.41 -14.42 8.77
N PRO A 202 -19.51 -15.21 8.84
CA PRO A 202 -20.83 -14.74 8.41
C PRO A 202 -21.26 -13.46 9.15
N PRO A 203 -21.80 -12.46 8.45
CA PRO A 203 -22.30 -11.24 9.08
C PRO A 203 -23.58 -11.48 9.89
N THR A 204 -23.73 -10.76 11.00
CA THR A 204 -24.98 -10.70 11.78
C THR A 204 -25.68 -9.36 11.52
N PRO A 205 -26.98 -9.34 11.17
CA PRO A 205 -27.70 -8.09 10.94
C PRO A 205 -27.89 -7.29 12.24
N VAL A 206 -27.72 -5.97 12.16
CA VAL A 206 -28.09 -5.02 13.19
C VAL A 206 -29.44 -4.42 12.83
N ASP A 207 -30.41 -4.54 13.73
CA ASP A 207 -31.76 -4.02 13.56
C ASP A 207 -31.75 -2.54 13.14
N ARG A 208 -32.46 -2.22 12.04
CA ARG A 208 -32.56 -0.88 11.44
C ARG A 208 -33.05 0.17 12.44
N GLY A 209 -33.85 -0.21 13.44
CA GLY A 209 -34.36 0.69 14.48
C GLY A 209 -33.32 1.06 15.55
N LYS A 210 -32.12 0.47 15.53
CA LYS A 210 -31.05 0.74 16.52
C LYS A 210 -30.06 1.82 16.09
N TRP A 211 -30.12 2.29 14.85
CA TRP A 211 -29.17 3.25 14.31
C TRP A 211 -29.87 4.18 13.31
N SER A 212 -29.26 5.34 13.06
CA SER A 212 -29.80 6.38 12.19
C SER A 212 -28.69 7.10 11.44
N PHE A 213 -29.02 7.64 10.26
CA PHE A 213 -28.19 8.66 9.64
C PHE A 213 -28.41 10.00 10.35
N VAL A 214 -27.32 10.72 10.63
CA VAL A 214 -27.38 11.98 11.36
C VAL A 214 -26.52 13.05 10.68
N ARG A 215 -26.81 14.29 11.02
CA ARG A 215 -25.96 15.45 10.77
C ARG A 215 -25.25 15.74 12.09
N VAL A 216 -23.93 15.92 12.04
CA VAL A 216 -23.14 16.28 13.21
C VAL A 216 -22.72 17.75 13.05
N GLU A 217 -22.99 18.58 14.06
CA GLU A 217 -22.59 19.99 14.05
C GLU A 217 -21.24 20.14 14.77
N ASP A 218 -20.14 19.99 14.04
CA ASP A 218 -18.78 20.17 14.58
C ASP A 218 -18.25 21.61 14.33
N GLY A 219 -19.06 22.61 14.69
CA GLY A 219 -18.71 24.03 14.63
C GLY A 219 -19.03 24.76 13.31
N GLU A 220 -19.09 24.03 12.20
CA GLU A 220 -19.81 24.41 10.96
C GLU A 220 -20.93 23.37 10.79
N ALA A 221 -22.18 23.80 10.55
CA ALA A 221 -23.29 22.86 10.40
C ALA A 221 -23.09 22.02 9.13
N GLU A 222 -22.79 20.73 9.26
CA GLU A 222 -22.79 19.82 8.11
C GLU A 222 -24.22 19.73 7.54
N PRO A 223 -24.48 20.24 6.32
CA PRO A 223 -25.84 20.30 5.79
C PRO A 223 -26.38 18.91 5.41
N GLU A 224 -25.47 17.97 5.12
CA GLU A 224 -25.77 16.64 4.61
C GLU A 224 -25.66 15.57 5.70
N PRO A 225 -26.47 14.49 5.65
CA PRO A 225 -26.42 13.39 6.61
C PRO A 225 -25.22 12.48 6.34
N SER A 226 -24.04 12.93 6.75
CA SER A 226 -22.74 12.29 6.49
C SER A 226 -22.28 11.32 7.57
N HIS A 227 -23.12 11.05 8.58
CA HIS A 227 -22.73 10.23 9.73
C HIS A 227 -23.76 9.13 10.01
N ILE A 228 -23.29 7.99 10.52
CA ILE A 228 -24.12 6.97 11.15
C ILE A 228 -23.99 7.06 12.67
N TYR A 229 -25.12 7.01 13.38
CA TYR A 229 -25.20 7.04 14.83
C TYR A 229 -25.92 5.81 15.37
N MET A 230 -25.37 5.21 16.44
CA MET A 230 -25.97 4.10 17.17
C MET A 230 -25.94 4.42 18.67
N PRO A 231 -27.09 4.69 19.33
CA PRO A 231 -27.12 5.10 20.75
C PRO A 231 -26.44 4.13 21.71
N ALA A 232 -26.50 2.83 21.41
CA ALA A 232 -25.84 1.79 22.21
C ALA A 232 -24.30 1.81 22.08
N GLY A 233 -23.76 2.51 21.09
CA GLY A 233 -22.35 2.48 20.73
C GLY A 233 -22.00 1.35 19.77
N PHE A 234 -20.89 1.53 19.04
CA PHE A 234 -20.20 0.52 18.26
C PHE A 234 -19.12 -0.13 19.12
N ASP A 235 -19.02 -1.44 19.07
CA ASP A 235 -18.07 -2.21 19.88
C ASP A 235 -16.66 -2.13 19.29
N PRO A 236 -15.62 -1.83 20.11
CA PRO A 236 -14.24 -1.79 19.65
C PRO A 236 -13.79 -3.13 19.03
N GLY A 237 -13.11 -3.02 17.89
CA GLY A 237 -12.57 -4.16 17.14
C GLY A 237 -13.60 -4.94 16.31
N LYS A 238 -14.91 -4.73 16.47
CA LYS A 238 -15.91 -5.34 15.59
C LYS A 238 -15.90 -4.67 14.21
N ILE A 239 -16.28 -5.43 13.18
CA ILE A 239 -16.33 -4.98 11.79
C ILE A 239 -17.79 -4.73 11.44
N TYR A 240 -18.14 -3.46 11.19
CA TYR A 240 -19.49 -3.06 10.79
C TYR A 240 -19.52 -2.76 9.30
N GLN A 241 -20.51 -3.26 8.56
CA GLN A 241 -20.71 -2.97 7.14
C GLN A 241 -22.10 -2.41 6.90
N LEU A 242 -22.15 -1.24 6.26
CA LEU A 242 -23.37 -0.47 5.99
C LEU A 242 -23.58 -0.38 4.49
N VAL A 243 -24.79 -0.71 4.03
CA VAL A 243 -25.24 -0.48 2.65
C VAL A 243 -26.41 0.51 2.69
N TYR A 244 -26.31 1.56 1.88
CA TYR A 244 -27.28 2.65 1.83
C TYR A 244 -27.22 3.37 0.48
N THR A 245 -28.22 4.21 0.21
CA THR A 245 -28.31 4.99 -1.02
C THR A 245 -27.65 6.36 -0.85
N THR A 246 -26.77 6.74 -1.79
CA THR A 246 -26.10 8.05 -1.83
C THR A 246 -26.43 8.83 -3.11
N ARG A 247 -25.89 10.05 -3.22
CA ARG A 247 -26.01 10.96 -4.36
C ARG A 247 -24.65 11.55 -4.72
N GLY A 248 -24.42 11.71 -6.02
CA GLY A 248 -23.18 12.26 -6.56
C GLY A 248 -22.15 11.16 -6.76
N SER A 249 -21.39 11.23 -7.85
CA SER A 249 -20.30 10.29 -8.12
C SER A 249 -19.17 11.05 -8.79
N ILE A 250 -18.17 11.44 -8.02
CA ILE A 250 -16.93 11.98 -8.58
C ILE A 250 -16.29 10.91 -9.47
N ILE A 251 -15.77 11.33 -10.63
CA ILE A 251 -15.08 10.42 -11.56
C ILE A 251 -13.67 10.15 -11.03
N VAL A 252 -13.59 9.25 -10.05
CA VAL A 252 -12.33 8.91 -9.34
C VAL A 252 -11.24 8.38 -10.27
N GLY A 253 -11.62 7.75 -11.40
CA GLY A 253 -10.68 7.23 -12.38
C GLY A 253 -9.87 8.30 -13.13
N LEU A 254 -10.26 9.58 -13.06
CA LEU A 254 -9.43 10.69 -13.54
C LEU A 254 -8.08 10.79 -12.80
N GLY A 255 -7.97 10.18 -11.61
CA GLY A 255 -6.68 10.03 -10.92
C GLY A 255 -5.63 9.30 -11.75
N PHE A 256 -6.01 8.30 -12.54
CA PHE A 256 -5.09 7.60 -13.46
C PHE A 256 -4.57 8.52 -14.56
N ALA A 257 -5.46 9.31 -15.16
CA ALA A 257 -5.08 10.31 -16.15
C ALA A 257 -4.16 11.38 -15.53
N ALA A 258 -4.44 11.86 -14.31
CA ALA A 258 -3.62 12.86 -13.64
C ALA A 258 -2.16 12.39 -13.48
N VAL A 259 -1.96 11.16 -12.98
CA VAL A 259 -0.62 10.55 -12.82
C VAL A 259 0.07 10.38 -14.15
N ARG A 260 -0.61 9.73 -15.10
CA ARG A 260 -0.07 9.43 -16.43
C ARG A 260 0.33 10.70 -17.18
N ASP A 261 -0.54 11.70 -17.20
CA ASP A 261 -0.39 12.87 -18.05
C ASP A 261 0.60 13.88 -17.46
N VAL A 262 0.73 14.00 -16.13
CA VAL A 262 1.82 14.79 -15.51
C VAL A 262 3.17 14.16 -15.82
N VAL A 263 3.31 12.84 -15.67
CA VAL A 263 4.57 12.17 -15.99
C VAL A 263 4.92 12.32 -17.46
N SER A 264 3.94 12.10 -18.35
CA SER A 264 4.12 12.30 -19.78
C SER A 264 4.52 13.74 -20.12
N TYR A 265 3.85 14.74 -19.53
CA TYR A 265 4.20 16.15 -19.71
C TYR A 265 5.63 16.44 -19.28
N LEU A 266 6.07 15.97 -18.11
CA LEU A 266 7.44 16.20 -17.63
C LEU A 266 8.50 15.50 -18.49
N LYS A 267 8.17 14.35 -19.11
CA LYS A 267 9.07 13.65 -20.03
C LYS A 267 9.17 14.31 -21.40
N TYR A 268 8.04 14.73 -21.97
CA TYR A 268 7.97 15.04 -23.41
C TYR A 268 7.72 16.51 -23.74
N ALA A 269 7.21 17.32 -22.81
CA ALA A 269 6.99 18.76 -23.04
C ALA A 269 8.30 19.54 -22.95
N GLY A 270 8.47 20.55 -23.80
CA GLY A 270 9.59 21.47 -23.77
C GLY A 270 9.44 22.58 -22.71
N SER A 271 10.53 23.29 -22.43
CA SER A 271 10.50 24.47 -21.53
C SER A 271 9.58 25.59 -22.04
N ALA A 272 9.44 25.73 -23.37
CA ALA A 272 8.51 26.68 -23.99
C ALA A 272 7.03 26.38 -23.68
N GLU A 273 6.70 25.14 -23.31
CA GLU A 273 5.36 24.70 -22.91
C GLU A 273 5.14 24.80 -21.39
N GLY A 274 6.14 25.28 -20.64
CA GLY A 274 6.08 25.46 -19.19
C GLY A 274 6.66 24.32 -18.36
N ASN A 275 7.35 23.35 -18.97
CA ASN A 275 7.98 22.24 -18.25
C ASN A 275 9.10 22.75 -17.31
N PRO A 276 9.01 22.53 -15.99
CA PRO A 276 9.95 23.08 -15.01
C PRO A 276 11.27 22.31 -14.88
N CYS A 277 11.40 21.12 -15.49
CA CYS A 277 12.60 20.27 -15.34
C CYS A 277 13.88 20.89 -15.91
N GLY A 278 13.77 21.85 -16.84
CA GLY A 278 14.91 22.58 -17.43
C GLY A 278 15.80 21.76 -18.37
N VAL A 279 15.73 20.42 -18.30
CA VAL A 279 16.42 19.46 -19.18
C VAL A 279 15.47 18.31 -19.53
N ALA A 280 15.75 17.59 -20.61
CA ALA A 280 14.96 16.43 -21.00
C ALA A 280 15.10 15.30 -19.98
N MET A 281 13.97 14.76 -19.53
CA MET A 281 13.91 13.57 -18.67
C MET A 281 13.90 12.31 -19.56
N GLU A 282 14.73 11.33 -19.21
CA GLU A 282 14.93 10.14 -20.03
C GLU A 282 13.97 9.01 -19.63
N TYR A 283 13.78 8.81 -18.33
CA TYR A 283 12.92 7.75 -17.78
C TYR A 283 12.08 8.25 -16.61
N ALA A 284 10.95 7.62 -16.37
CA ALA A 284 10.12 7.83 -15.19
C ALA A 284 9.75 6.52 -14.50
N TYR A 285 9.86 6.53 -13.17
CA TYR A 285 9.56 5.40 -12.31
C TYR A 285 8.39 5.74 -11.38
N GLY A 286 7.37 4.88 -11.37
CA GLY A 286 6.24 5.00 -10.47
C GLY A 286 6.50 4.24 -9.19
N PHE A 287 6.44 4.92 -8.04
CA PHE A 287 6.47 4.29 -6.72
C PHE A 287 5.13 4.54 -6.02
N GLY A 288 4.62 3.51 -5.34
CA GLY A 288 3.42 3.63 -4.54
C GLY A 288 3.44 2.61 -3.42
N ARG A 289 2.99 3.00 -2.23
CA ARG A 289 2.97 2.18 -1.03
C ARG A 289 1.53 1.95 -0.58
N SER A 290 1.15 0.70 -0.28
CA SER A 290 -0.14 0.34 0.29
C SER A 290 -1.31 0.69 -0.64
N GLN A 291 -2.13 1.70 -0.31
CA GLN A 291 -3.19 2.22 -1.19
C GLN A 291 -2.63 2.63 -2.56
N SER A 292 -1.54 3.37 -2.61
CA SER A 292 -0.97 3.79 -3.89
C SER A 292 -0.22 2.67 -4.62
N GLY A 293 0.22 1.63 -3.91
CA GLY A 293 0.69 0.39 -4.52
C GLY A 293 -0.45 -0.36 -5.23
N ARG A 294 -1.64 -0.42 -4.62
CA ARG A 294 -2.86 -0.96 -5.24
C ARG A 294 -3.33 -0.10 -6.42
N PHE A 295 -3.19 1.22 -6.34
CA PHE A 295 -3.46 2.13 -7.45
C PHE A 295 -2.59 1.79 -8.66
N LEU A 296 -1.28 1.62 -8.46
CA LEU A 296 -0.37 1.23 -9.54
C LEU A 296 -0.72 -0.15 -10.12
N ARG A 297 -1.14 -1.11 -9.29
CA ARG A 297 -1.66 -2.42 -9.78
C ARG A 297 -2.89 -2.25 -10.68
N GLN A 298 -3.82 -1.37 -10.30
CA GLN A 298 -5.02 -1.11 -11.11
C GLN A 298 -4.69 -0.31 -12.39
N LEU A 299 -3.74 0.64 -12.34
CA LEU A 299 -3.23 1.34 -13.52
C LEU A 299 -2.66 0.35 -14.55
N ILE A 300 -1.89 -0.63 -14.07
CA ILE A 300 -1.35 -1.72 -14.88
C ILE A 300 -2.49 -2.53 -15.51
N HIS A 301 -3.41 -3.01 -14.68
CA HIS A 301 -4.55 -3.82 -15.15
C HIS A 301 -5.42 -3.13 -16.20
N LEU A 302 -5.70 -1.83 -16.00
CA LEU A 302 -6.53 -1.05 -16.91
C LEU A 302 -5.80 -0.64 -18.18
N GLY A 303 -4.46 -0.77 -18.24
CA GLY A 303 -3.64 -0.33 -19.37
C GLY A 303 -3.53 1.19 -19.47
N LEU A 304 -3.54 1.91 -18.34
CA LEU A 304 -3.61 3.38 -18.28
C LEU A 304 -2.23 4.05 -18.14
N ASN A 305 -1.19 3.45 -18.75
CA ASN A 305 0.19 3.98 -18.74
C ASN A 305 0.59 4.66 -20.07
N GLU A 306 -0.36 4.88 -20.96
CA GLU A 306 -0.14 5.50 -22.28
C GLU A 306 -1.00 6.75 -22.41
N ASP A 307 -0.36 7.88 -22.70
CA ASP A 307 -1.08 9.15 -22.91
C ASP A 307 -1.92 9.15 -24.21
N GLU A 308 -2.63 10.24 -24.46
CA GLU A 308 -3.49 10.39 -25.66
C GLU A 308 -2.73 10.36 -27.00
N GLU A 309 -1.40 10.50 -26.98
CA GLU A 309 -0.50 10.39 -28.14
C GLU A 309 0.19 9.00 -28.16
N GLU A 310 -0.29 8.07 -27.35
CA GLU A 310 0.21 6.70 -27.19
C GLU A 310 1.66 6.61 -26.69
N ARG A 311 2.13 7.61 -25.94
CA ARG A 311 3.49 7.59 -25.36
C ARG A 311 3.44 7.00 -23.96
N MET A 312 4.42 6.15 -23.65
CA MET A 312 4.52 5.53 -22.32
C MET A 312 4.90 6.59 -21.27
N ALA A 313 4.09 6.68 -20.21
CA ALA A 313 4.34 7.58 -19.10
C ALA A 313 5.43 7.01 -18.18
N LEU A 314 5.15 5.89 -17.51
CA LEU A 314 6.07 5.23 -16.58
C LEU A 314 6.83 4.10 -17.28
N ASP A 315 8.16 4.15 -17.27
CA ASP A 315 9.02 3.10 -17.85
C ASP A 315 9.29 1.96 -16.86
N GLY A 316 9.22 2.29 -15.56
CA GLY A 316 9.36 1.34 -14.45
C GLY A 316 8.32 1.57 -13.35
N ILE A 317 7.88 0.51 -12.66
CA ILE A 317 6.86 0.60 -11.60
C ILE A 317 7.21 -0.29 -10.40
N ILE A 318 7.19 0.28 -9.19
CA ILE A 318 7.30 -0.44 -7.92
C ILE A 318 6.01 -0.26 -7.11
N PRO A 319 5.02 -1.16 -7.28
CA PRO A 319 3.91 -1.26 -6.35
C PRO A 319 4.39 -1.98 -5.09
N HIS A 320 4.57 -1.22 -4.01
CA HIS A 320 5.02 -1.72 -2.71
C HIS A 320 3.84 -1.98 -1.77
N VAL A 321 3.84 -3.15 -1.13
CA VAL A 321 2.85 -3.62 -0.15
C VAL A 321 1.40 -3.45 -0.62
N GLY A 322 1.17 -3.66 -1.92
CA GLY A 322 -0.15 -3.67 -2.53
C GLY A 322 -0.85 -5.03 -2.42
N GLY A 323 -0.10 -6.09 -2.11
CA GLY A 323 -0.56 -7.48 -2.13
C GLY A 323 -1.03 -7.90 -3.52
N GLY A 324 -2.08 -8.72 -3.55
CA GLY A 324 -2.79 -9.13 -4.76
C GLY A 324 -3.85 -8.13 -5.22
N MET A 325 -4.14 -7.11 -4.43
CA MET A 325 -5.33 -6.27 -4.58
C MET A 325 -5.24 -5.12 -5.59
N ARG A 326 -6.43 -4.62 -5.92
CA ARG A 326 -6.71 -3.30 -6.52
C ARG A 326 -7.55 -2.46 -5.53
N GLY A 327 -8.26 -1.43 -5.96
CA GLY A 327 -9.13 -0.62 -5.09
C GLY A 327 -10.30 0.03 -5.81
N GLU A 328 -11.06 0.87 -5.09
CA GLU A 328 -12.17 1.63 -5.64
C GLU A 328 -11.69 2.92 -6.34
N PHE A 329 -10.68 2.78 -7.19
CA PHE A 329 -10.04 3.91 -7.90
C PHE A 329 -10.66 4.17 -9.27
N ASN A 330 -11.51 3.27 -9.76
CA ASN A 330 -12.22 3.37 -11.04
C ASN A 330 -13.66 2.86 -10.95
N LEU A 331 -14.36 3.21 -9.86
CA LEU A 331 -15.70 2.71 -9.55
C LEU A 331 -16.68 3.88 -9.46
N ARG A 332 -17.89 3.71 -10.00
CA ARG A 332 -19.02 4.59 -9.73
C ARG A 332 -19.33 4.57 -8.23
N PHE A 333 -19.47 5.75 -7.62
CA PHE A 333 -19.55 5.92 -6.16
C PHE A 333 -18.32 5.38 -5.41
N GLY A 334 -17.17 5.24 -6.09
CA GLY A 334 -15.95 4.74 -5.47
C GLY A 334 -15.48 5.61 -4.31
N GLN A 335 -14.94 4.98 -3.28
CA GLN A 335 -14.25 5.64 -2.18
C GLN A 335 -12.78 5.21 -2.17
N PRO A 336 -11.89 5.93 -2.88
CA PRO A 336 -10.48 5.59 -2.95
C PRO A 336 -9.80 5.43 -1.59
N SER A 337 -10.24 6.14 -0.54
CA SER A 337 -9.67 6.03 0.81
C SER A 337 -9.76 4.61 1.39
N LYS A 338 -10.74 3.81 0.92
CA LYS A 338 -11.06 2.45 1.36
C LYS A 338 -9.88 1.50 1.21
N ASP A 339 -9.49 0.87 2.31
CA ASP A 339 -8.39 -0.10 2.34
C ASP A 339 -8.73 -1.47 2.91
N VAL A 340 -9.90 -1.98 2.50
CA VAL A 340 -10.45 -3.22 3.04
C VAL A 340 -10.45 -4.34 2.01
N CYS A 341 -9.61 -5.34 2.24
CA CYS A 341 -9.30 -6.41 1.30
C CYS A 341 -10.42 -7.40 1.03
N TYR A 342 -11.44 -7.40 1.88
CA TYR A 342 -12.53 -8.38 1.89
C TYR A 342 -13.85 -7.81 1.36
N ILE A 343 -13.83 -6.57 0.84
CA ILE A 343 -14.98 -5.89 0.23
C ILE A 343 -14.60 -5.12 -1.03
N ILE A 344 -13.45 -5.40 -1.63
CA ILE A 344 -13.00 -4.71 -2.85
C ILE A 344 -13.52 -5.47 -4.08
N PRO A 345 -14.18 -4.78 -5.02
CA PRO A 345 -14.57 -5.37 -6.30
C PRO A 345 -13.38 -5.88 -7.10
N GLU A 346 -13.60 -6.97 -7.83
CA GLU A 346 -12.68 -7.49 -8.87
C GLU A 346 -11.25 -7.70 -8.39
N LEU A 347 -11.02 -8.78 -7.63
CA LEU A 347 -9.67 -9.16 -7.20
C LEU A 347 -8.88 -9.92 -8.28
N PHE A 348 -9.54 -10.81 -9.03
CA PHE A 348 -8.94 -11.54 -10.15
C PHE A 348 -8.89 -10.65 -11.41
N PRO A 349 -7.85 -10.73 -12.27
CA PRO A 349 -6.65 -11.56 -12.17
C PRO A 349 -5.57 -11.00 -11.23
N PHE A 350 -4.73 -11.91 -10.71
CA PHE A 350 -3.65 -11.59 -9.75
C PHE A 350 -2.25 -11.60 -10.36
N THR A 351 -1.98 -12.61 -11.21
CA THR A 351 -0.68 -12.83 -11.86
C THR A 351 -0.47 -11.87 -13.01
N ASP A 352 0.79 -11.62 -13.29
CA ASP A 352 1.24 -10.84 -14.44
C ASP A 352 1.07 -11.59 -15.77
N THR A 353 1.09 -12.92 -15.77
CA THR A 353 0.80 -13.79 -16.92
C THR A 353 -0.63 -14.32 -16.89
N GLU A 354 -1.15 -14.77 -18.03
CA GLU A 354 -2.49 -15.36 -18.12
C GLU A 354 -2.66 -16.56 -17.19
N GLN A 355 -3.77 -16.59 -16.47
CA GLN A 355 -4.24 -17.73 -15.68
C GLN A 355 -5.76 -17.85 -15.78
N VAL A 356 -6.30 -18.96 -15.30
CA VAL A 356 -7.75 -19.17 -15.16
C VAL A 356 -8.11 -19.20 -13.68
N ASP A 357 -9.21 -18.53 -13.30
CA ASP A 357 -9.85 -18.81 -12.01
C ASP A 357 -10.71 -20.08 -12.14
N PRO A 358 -10.36 -21.20 -11.49
CA PRO A 358 -11.09 -22.46 -11.63
C PRO A 358 -12.53 -22.40 -11.12
N ALA A 359 -12.88 -21.43 -10.27
CA ALA A 359 -14.24 -21.30 -9.72
C ALA A 359 -15.20 -20.59 -10.67
N THR A 360 -14.70 -19.60 -11.44
CA THR A 360 -15.52 -18.77 -12.34
C THR A 360 -15.32 -19.12 -13.82
N GLY A 361 -14.19 -19.74 -14.16
CA GLY A 361 -13.75 -19.99 -15.54
C GLY A 361 -13.21 -18.74 -16.23
N GLU A 362 -13.08 -17.60 -15.53
CA GLU A 362 -12.51 -16.38 -16.09
C GLU A 362 -11.03 -16.59 -16.41
N ARG A 363 -10.60 -16.12 -17.58
CA ARG A 363 -9.21 -16.19 -18.07
C ARG A 363 -8.68 -14.79 -18.29
N SER A 364 -7.63 -14.41 -17.57
CA SER A 364 -7.07 -13.06 -17.65
C SER A 364 -5.68 -12.97 -17.01
N SER A 365 -5.02 -11.82 -17.17
CA SER A 365 -3.78 -11.45 -16.47
C SER A 365 -3.79 -9.97 -16.10
N LEU A 366 -2.91 -9.58 -15.17
CA LEU A 366 -2.70 -8.18 -14.83
C LEU A 366 -2.12 -7.38 -16.01
N LEU A 367 -1.34 -8.01 -16.89
CA LEU A 367 -0.67 -7.33 -18.01
C LEU A 367 -1.42 -7.41 -19.34
N ALA A 368 -2.54 -8.13 -19.43
CA ALA A 368 -3.20 -8.48 -20.69
C ALA A 368 -3.38 -7.29 -21.64
N ARG A 369 -3.92 -6.16 -21.15
CA ARG A 369 -4.13 -4.95 -21.96
C ARG A 369 -2.83 -4.29 -22.43
N MET A 370 -1.78 -4.33 -21.60
CA MET A 370 -0.48 -3.75 -21.96
C MET A 370 0.27 -4.62 -22.96
N GLU A 371 0.15 -5.94 -22.84
CA GLU A 371 0.72 -6.92 -23.78
C GLU A 371 0.06 -6.82 -25.16
N GLU A 372 -1.28 -6.74 -25.21
CA GLU A 372 -2.04 -6.52 -26.45
C GLU A 372 -1.55 -5.28 -27.23
N ARG A 373 -1.15 -4.25 -26.49
CA ARG A 373 -0.67 -2.96 -27.04
C ARG A 373 0.85 -2.92 -27.26
N GLY A 374 1.59 -3.94 -26.83
CA GLY A 374 3.05 -4.02 -26.98
C GLY A 374 3.84 -3.01 -26.14
N LYS A 375 3.25 -2.44 -25.07
CA LYS A 375 3.89 -1.41 -24.21
C LYS A 375 3.83 -1.80 -22.74
N VAL A 376 4.70 -2.72 -22.35
CA VAL A 376 4.80 -3.23 -20.97
C VAL A 376 6.00 -2.59 -20.27
N PRO A 377 5.81 -1.82 -19.18
CA PRO A 377 6.91 -1.26 -18.39
C PRO A 377 7.63 -2.36 -17.59
N LYS A 378 8.79 -2.05 -17.02
CA LYS A 378 9.45 -2.95 -16.05
C LYS A 378 8.82 -2.83 -14.68
N ILE A 379 8.52 -3.94 -14.02
CA ILE A 379 7.72 -3.95 -12.79
C ILE A 379 8.41 -4.78 -11.72
N MET A 380 8.49 -4.25 -10.50
CA MET A 380 8.92 -4.99 -9.31
C MET A 380 7.83 -4.97 -8.25
N PHE A 381 7.03 -6.03 -8.17
CA PHE A 381 6.09 -6.21 -7.07
C PHE A 381 6.88 -6.52 -5.79
N THR A 382 6.72 -5.67 -4.77
CA THR A 382 7.34 -5.90 -3.46
C THR A 382 6.24 -6.01 -2.41
N ASN A 383 6.24 -7.09 -1.64
CA ASN A 383 5.29 -7.31 -0.54
C ASN A 383 6.06 -7.77 0.70
N THR A 384 5.48 -7.56 1.88
CA THR A 384 6.04 -8.08 3.14
C THR A 384 5.17 -9.22 3.65
N SER A 385 5.60 -9.86 4.74
CA SER A 385 4.79 -10.90 5.40
C SER A 385 3.38 -10.41 5.74
N ALA A 386 3.19 -9.12 5.98
CA ALA A 386 1.87 -8.55 6.23
C ALA A 386 0.85 -8.87 5.13
N GLU A 387 1.19 -8.70 3.84
CA GLU A 387 0.25 -8.99 2.75
C GLU A 387 0.08 -10.49 2.51
N TYR A 388 1.10 -11.30 2.80
CA TYR A 388 0.95 -12.77 2.75
C TYR A 388 -0.03 -13.26 3.82
N TRP A 389 0.10 -12.77 5.06
CA TRP A 389 -0.81 -13.11 6.15
C TRP A 389 -2.21 -12.50 5.99
N ARG A 390 -2.32 -11.38 5.27
CA ARG A 390 -3.61 -10.82 4.82
C ARG A 390 -4.34 -11.73 3.83
N GLY A 391 -3.60 -12.61 3.15
CA GLY A 391 -4.14 -13.73 2.36
C GLY A 391 -4.26 -13.46 0.87
N ASP A 392 -3.58 -12.44 0.33
CA ASP A 392 -3.67 -12.08 -1.10
C ASP A 392 -2.32 -11.99 -1.83
N ALA A 393 -1.20 -11.76 -1.13
CA ALA A 393 0.09 -11.55 -1.80
C ALA A 393 0.57 -12.77 -2.58
N ALA A 394 0.39 -13.98 -2.05
CA ALA A 394 0.82 -15.20 -2.73
C ALA A 394 0.07 -15.43 -4.06
N LEU A 395 -1.13 -14.88 -4.21
CA LEU A 395 -1.95 -15.05 -5.42
C LEU A 395 -1.28 -14.45 -6.67
N ILE A 396 -0.35 -13.49 -6.51
CA ILE A 396 0.36 -12.90 -7.66
C ILE A 396 1.40 -13.84 -8.29
N HIS A 397 1.72 -14.95 -7.62
CA HIS A 397 2.70 -15.95 -8.06
C HIS A 397 2.24 -17.39 -7.84
N THR A 398 0.94 -17.61 -7.61
CA THR A 398 0.33 -18.94 -7.47
C THR A 398 -0.54 -19.25 -8.68
N ASP A 399 -0.31 -20.39 -9.33
CA ASP A 399 -1.24 -20.94 -10.31
C ASP A 399 -2.43 -21.57 -9.57
N LEU A 400 -3.62 -21.02 -9.76
CA LEU A 400 -4.83 -21.45 -9.04
C LEU A 400 -5.39 -22.80 -9.52
N GLU A 401 -5.01 -23.28 -10.71
CA GLU A 401 -5.46 -24.57 -11.23
C GLU A 401 -4.54 -25.70 -10.77
N THR A 402 -3.23 -25.51 -10.91
CA THR A 402 -2.25 -26.56 -10.61
C THR A 402 -1.76 -26.52 -9.17
N MET A 403 -1.94 -25.39 -8.48
CA MET A 403 -1.33 -25.11 -7.17
C MET A 403 0.19 -25.32 -7.21
N LEU A 404 0.82 -24.70 -8.21
CA LEU A 404 2.27 -24.58 -8.39
C LEU A 404 2.64 -23.10 -8.52
N ASP A 405 3.93 -22.79 -8.59
CA ASP A 405 4.36 -21.40 -8.82
C ASP A 405 3.95 -20.95 -10.24
N ALA A 406 3.28 -19.80 -10.31
CA ALA A 406 2.84 -19.22 -11.58
C ALA A 406 4.04 -18.72 -12.41
N PRO A 407 3.95 -18.80 -13.75
CA PRO A 407 4.98 -18.25 -14.61
C PRO A 407 5.19 -16.75 -14.37
N GLU A 408 6.36 -16.26 -14.79
CA GLU A 408 6.77 -14.86 -14.65
C GLU A 408 6.97 -14.23 -16.02
N SER A 409 6.42 -13.03 -16.21
CA SER A 409 6.69 -12.19 -17.37
C SER A 409 8.15 -11.73 -17.39
N PRO A 410 8.80 -11.64 -18.57
CA PRO A 410 10.16 -11.09 -18.70
C PRO A 410 10.26 -9.58 -18.36
N SER A 411 9.14 -8.93 -18.03
CA SER A 411 9.10 -7.54 -17.53
C SER A 411 8.79 -7.44 -16.04
N VAL A 412 8.69 -8.55 -15.32
CA VAL A 412 8.26 -8.58 -13.92
C VAL A 412 9.31 -9.23 -13.01
N ARG A 413 9.43 -8.70 -11.79
CA ARG A 413 9.98 -9.39 -10.61
C ARG A 413 9.02 -9.32 -9.44
N ARG A 414 9.07 -10.35 -8.60
CA ARG A 414 8.18 -10.56 -7.45
C ARG A 414 9.05 -10.83 -6.22
N TYR A 415 9.07 -9.89 -5.29
CA TYR A 415 9.91 -9.94 -4.10
C TYR A 415 9.06 -9.95 -2.83
N HIS A 416 9.35 -10.93 -1.98
CA HIS A 416 8.85 -11.03 -0.61
C HIS A 416 9.92 -10.53 0.36
N PHE A 417 9.62 -9.52 1.17
CA PHE A 417 10.47 -9.07 2.26
C PHE A 417 10.06 -9.83 3.52
N ALA A 418 10.84 -10.86 3.83
CA ALA A 418 10.50 -11.87 4.82
C ALA A 418 10.53 -11.33 6.26
N GLY A 419 9.59 -11.80 7.07
CA GLY A 419 9.42 -11.41 8.49
C GLY A 419 9.14 -9.93 8.74
N CYS A 420 8.71 -9.17 7.73
CA CYS A 420 8.45 -7.73 7.84
C CYS A 420 6.95 -7.44 7.98
N GLN A 421 6.61 -6.36 8.71
CA GLN A 421 5.23 -5.85 8.77
C GLN A 421 4.89 -4.90 7.61
N HIS A 422 3.67 -4.36 7.56
CA HIS A 422 3.21 -3.51 6.44
C HIS A 422 4.04 -2.21 6.26
N GLY A 423 4.58 -1.68 7.35
CA GLY A 423 5.55 -0.58 7.35
C GLY A 423 6.92 -1.03 7.82
N ALA A 424 7.94 -0.23 7.52
CA ALA A 424 9.28 -0.49 8.04
C ALA A 424 9.22 -0.54 9.58
N GLY A 425 9.82 -1.57 10.16
CA GLY A 425 9.88 -1.73 11.61
C GLY A 425 10.75 -0.65 12.26
N GLU A 426 10.34 -0.26 13.46
CA GLU A 426 11.07 0.70 14.29
C GLU A 426 11.82 -0.03 15.40
N PHE A 427 13.00 0.47 15.77
CA PHE A 427 13.81 -0.10 16.84
C PHE A 427 14.26 1.00 17.82
N PRO A 428 14.10 0.82 19.16
CA PRO A 428 13.54 -0.35 19.86
C PRO A 428 12.08 -0.70 19.48
N PRO A 429 11.63 -1.96 19.66
CA PRO A 429 10.26 -2.35 19.34
C PRO A 429 9.25 -1.51 20.11
N LEU A 430 8.28 -0.93 19.41
CA LEU A 430 7.23 -0.12 20.03
C LEU A 430 6.19 -1.02 20.70
N GLU A 431 5.74 -0.68 21.91
CA GLU A 431 4.57 -1.35 22.51
C GLU A 431 3.25 -0.75 22.04
N VAL A 432 3.23 0.59 21.89
CA VAL A 432 2.09 1.37 21.45
C VAL A 432 2.56 2.21 20.28
N ARG A 433 1.82 2.17 19.17
CA ARG A 433 2.16 2.95 17.99
C ARG A 433 1.75 4.41 18.21
N PRO A 434 2.67 5.38 18.18
CA PRO A 434 2.33 6.78 18.49
C PRO A 434 1.34 7.41 17.52
N ALA A 435 1.34 6.98 16.25
CA ALA A 435 0.52 7.58 15.20
C ALA A 435 -0.99 7.38 15.40
N ASP A 436 -1.41 6.30 16.08
CA ASP A 436 -2.82 5.94 16.23
C ASP A 436 -3.17 5.31 17.59
N GLY A 437 -2.22 5.26 18.53
CA GLY A 437 -2.43 4.74 19.89
C GLY A 437 -2.65 3.23 19.95
N ILE A 438 -2.48 2.50 18.85
CA ILE A 438 -2.78 1.06 18.81
C ILE A 438 -1.71 0.27 19.58
N ARG A 439 -2.17 -0.65 20.43
CA ARG A 439 -1.36 -1.65 21.14
C ARG A 439 -1.63 -3.05 20.56
N GLY A 440 -0.57 -3.82 20.34
CA GLY A 440 -0.65 -5.24 20.01
C GLY A 440 -0.46 -6.14 21.22
N GLN A 441 -0.78 -7.42 21.06
CA GLN A 441 -0.53 -8.41 22.12
C GLN A 441 0.96 -8.51 22.49
N LEU A 442 1.83 -8.22 21.53
CA LEU A 442 3.28 -8.20 21.66
C LEU A 442 3.81 -6.88 21.06
N PRO A 443 5.03 -6.43 21.45
CA PRO A 443 5.66 -5.27 20.83
C PRO A 443 5.74 -5.41 19.31
N PHE A 444 5.61 -4.30 18.60
CA PHE A 444 5.57 -4.26 17.15
C PHE A 444 6.87 -4.77 16.51
N ASN A 445 6.75 -5.22 15.26
CA ASN A 445 7.88 -5.67 14.46
C ASN A 445 8.92 -4.54 14.31
N SER A 446 10.21 -4.90 14.43
CA SER A 446 11.34 -3.97 14.41
C SER A 446 12.33 -4.23 13.25
N VAL A 447 11.93 -5.00 12.24
CA VAL A 447 12.71 -5.25 11.02
C VAL A 447 12.49 -4.11 10.03
N ASP A 448 13.58 -3.43 9.66
CA ASP A 448 13.55 -2.32 8.72
C ASP A 448 13.95 -2.79 7.33
N TYR A 449 12.97 -2.85 6.42
CA TYR A 449 13.17 -3.26 5.05
C TYR A 449 13.62 -2.13 4.11
N THR A 450 13.80 -0.89 4.57
CA THR A 450 14.16 0.23 3.68
C THR A 450 15.41 0.00 2.82
N PRO A 451 16.46 -0.73 3.27
CA PRO A 451 17.57 -1.09 2.39
C PRO A 451 17.15 -1.92 1.16
N LEU A 452 16.20 -2.85 1.34
CA LEU A 452 15.71 -3.70 0.25
C LEU A 452 14.95 -2.87 -0.79
N LEU A 453 14.21 -1.84 -0.35
CA LEU A 453 13.52 -0.91 -1.24
C LEU A 453 14.50 -0.06 -2.06
N ARG A 454 15.58 0.43 -1.44
CA ARG A 454 16.62 1.18 -2.16
C ARG A 454 17.29 0.32 -3.23
N ALA A 455 17.63 -0.93 -2.89
CA ALA A 455 18.16 -1.89 -3.84
C ALA A 455 17.17 -2.16 -4.99
N ALA A 456 15.88 -2.35 -4.69
CA ALA A 456 14.85 -2.53 -5.72
C ALA A 456 14.75 -1.32 -6.68
N LEU A 457 14.79 -0.09 -6.17
CA LEU A 457 14.78 1.11 -7.04
C LEU A 457 16.02 1.18 -7.93
N GLN A 458 17.22 0.93 -7.39
CA GLN A 458 18.45 0.93 -8.19
C GLN A 458 18.44 -0.17 -9.26
N ASN A 459 17.95 -1.36 -8.90
CA ASN A 459 17.81 -2.46 -9.84
C ASN A 459 16.77 -2.17 -10.94
N LEU A 460 15.67 -1.50 -10.61
CA LEU A 460 14.69 -1.07 -11.60
C LEU A 460 15.28 -0.03 -12.56
N ASP A 461 16.02 0.95 -12.05
CA ASP A 461 16.71 1.96 -12.87
C ASP A 461 17.66 1.30 -13.88
N ARG A 462 18.52 0.38 -13.43
CA ARG A 462 19.43 -0.36 -14.32
C ARG A 462 18.68 -1.24 -15.32
N TRP A 463 17.60 -1.87 -14.91
CA TRP A 463 16.80 -2.70 -15.80
C TRP A 463 16.14 -1.91 -16.92
N VAL A 464 15.59 -0.74 -16.60
CA VAL A 464 14.96 0.13 -17.58
C VAL A 464 16.01 0.82 -18.46
N SER A 465 17.03 1.43 -17.85
CA SER A 465 17.94 2.33 -18.56
C SER A 465 19.08 1.63 -19.30
N ALA A 466 19.53 0.47 -18.82
CA ALA A 466 20.67 -0.28 -19.37
C ALA A 466 20.30 -1.69 -19.85
N GLY A 467 19.06 -2.15 -19.61
CA GLY A 467 18.64 -3.52 -19.94
C GLY A 467 19.25 -4.58 -19.03
N GLU A 468 19.87 -4.19 -17.91
CA GLU A 468 20.50 -5.10 -16.96
C GLU A 468 19.43 -5.78 -16.10
N ALA A 469 19.28 -7.10 -16.26
CA ALA A 469 18.25 -7.83 -15.52
C ALA A 469 18.51 -7.75 -14.00
N PRO A 470 17.48 -7.46 -13.19
CA PRO A 470 17.60 -7.48 -11.74
C PRO A 470 17.72 -8.92 -11.22
N PRO A 471 18.10 -9.09 -9.93
CA PRO A 471 18.11 -10.41 -9.30
C PRO A 471 16.78 -11.17 -9.50
N PRO A 472 16.79 -12.51 -9.64
CA PRO A 472 15.58 -13.31 -9.83
C PRO A 472 14.54 -13.09 -8.73
N SER A 473 13.27 -13.33 -9.00
CA SER A 473 12.22 -13.26 -7.98
C SER A 473 12.53 -14.17 -6.79
N ARG A 474 12.18 -13.71 -5.59
CA ARG A 474 12.36 -14.45 -4.34
C ARG A 474 11.14 -14.28 -3.46
N HIS A 475 10.39 -15.36 -3.32
CA HIS A 475 9.15 -15.46 -2.59
C HIS A 475 8.95 -16.93 -2.16
N PRO A 476 8.07 -17.21 -1.19
CA PRO A 476 7.71 -18.57 -0.85
C PRO A 476 7.22 -19.31 -2.10
N SER A 477 7.67 -20.55 -2.26
CA SER A 477 7.46 -21.35 -3.46
C SER A 477 6.76 -22.66 -3.11
N LEU A 478 5.69 -22.96 -3.86
CA LEU A 478 5.00 -24.25 -3.79
C LEU A 478 5.90 -25.36 -4.34
N SER A 479 6.65 -25.07 -5.40
CA SER A 479 7.56 -26.05 -6.03
C SER A 479 8.71 -26.47 -5.10
N ASN A 480 9.21 -25.53 -4.30
CA ASN A 480 10.28 -25.78 -3.32
C ASN A 480 9.75 -26.19 -1.94
N GLY A 481 8.43 -26.25 -1.75
CA GLY A 481 7.80 -26.63 -0.49
C GLY A 481 7.92 -25.58 0.63
N THR A 482 8.25 -24.33 0.31
CA THR A 482 8.37 -23.23 1.28
C THR A 482 7.10 -22.40 1.40
N ALA A 483 6.19 -22.44 0.41
CA ALA A 483 4.85 -21.88 0.52
C ALA A 483 3.88 -22.90 1.11
N VAL A 484 3.20 -22.52 2.20
CA VAL A 484 2.26 -23.39 2.92
C VAL A 484 1.02 -22.59 3.33
N GLU A 485 -0.10 -23.28 3.54
CA GLU A 485 -1.33 -22.65 4.04
C GLU A 485 -1.10 -22.00 5.41
N SER A 486 -1.54 -20.74 5.55
CA SER A 486 -1.33 -19.90 6.73
C SER A 486 -1.80 -20.55 8.03
N HIS A 487 -2.92 -21.28 8.00
CA HIS A 487 -3.43 -21.99 9.18
C HIS A 487 -2.47 -23.08 9.69
N SER A 488 -1.62 -23.64 8.83
CA SER A 488 -0.65 -24.68 9.21
C SER A 488 0.55 -24.07 9.92
N VAL A 489 1.02 -22.91 9.44
CA VAL A 489 2.10 -22.15 10.09
C VAL A 489 1.61 -21.56 11.41
N LEU A 490 0.37 -21.07 11.43
CA LEU A 490 -0.23 -20.48 12.63
C LEU A 490 -0.17 -21.44 13.83
N LYS A 491 -0.49 -22.72 13.62
CA LYS A 491 -0.42 -23.76 14.66
C LYS A 491 0.99 -23.97 15.22
N LYS A 492 2.04 -23.70 14.44
CA LYS A 492 3.41 -23.82 14.95
C LYS A 492 3.66 -22.83 16.08
N PHE A 493 3.14 -21.60 15.97
CA PHE A 493 3.29 -20.55 16.98
C PHE A 493 2.61 -20.87 18.32
N GLU A 494 1.68 -21.83 18.40
CA GLU A 494 1.10 -22.31 19.66
C GLU A 494 2.15 -22.85 20.64
N ASN A 495 3.31 -23.25 20.12
CA ASN A 495 4.41 -23.77 20.93
C ASN A 495 5.30 -22.67 21.53
N LEU A 496 5.08 -21.39 21.20
CA LEU A 496 5.87 -20.29 21.76
C LEU A 496 5.22 -19.77 23.06
N PRO A 497 6.01 -19.63 24.14
CA PRO A 497 5.49 -19.08 25.39
C PRO A 497 5.05 -17.62 25.22
N GLY A 498 3.87 -17.29 25.74
CA GLY A 498 3.33 -15.92 25.72
C GLY A 498 2.74 -15.45 24.39
N VAL A 499 2.68 -16.31 23.36
CA VAL A 499 2.06 -15.97 22.07
C VAL A 499 0.64 -16.51 22.02
N ARG A 500 -0.35 -15.63 21.82
CA ARG A 500 -1.70 -16.08 21.43
C ARG A 500 -1.76 -16.21 19.92
N VAL A 501 -2.43 -17.25 19.46
CA VAL A 501 -2.77 -17.46 18.04
C VAL A 501 -4.25 -17.22 17.83
N PRO A 502 -4.67 -16.58 16.72
CA PRO A 502 -6.08 -16.42 16.42
C PRO A 502 -6.74 -17.76 16.11
N THR A 503 -8.06 -17.83 16.26
CA THR A 503 -8.84 -19.03 15.95
C THR A 503 -9.06 -19.23 14.45
N GLN A 504 -8.88 -18.18 13.65
CA GLN A 504 -9.07 -18.18 12.21
C GLN A 504 -8.00 -17.29 11.54
N THR A 505 -7.52 -17.71 10.37
CA THR A 505 -6.68 -16.90 9.49
C THR A 505 -7.52 -16.13 8.48
N THR A 506 -7.02 -15.00 8.02
CA THR A 506 -7.63 -14.22 6.93
C THR A 506 -7.39 -14.84 5.56
N ARG A 507 -8.43 -14.82 4.71
CA ARG A 507 -8.37 -15.32 3.32
C ARG A 507 -9.08 -14.35 2.39
N ALA A 508 -8.51 -14.09 1.21
CA ALA A 508 -9.20 -13.33 0.17
C ALA A 508 -10.47 -14.10 -0.30
N LEU A 509 -11.52 -13.37 -0.65
CA LEU A 509 -12.82 -13.91 -1.05
C LEU A 509 -13.10 -13.63 -2.52
N ARG A 510 -13.82 -14.55 -3.17
CA ARG A 510 -14.53 -14.24 -4.43
C ARG A 510 -15.78 -13.46 -4.08
N LEU A 511 -15.91 -12.26 -4.60
CA LEU A 511 -17.01 -11.35 -4.29
C LEU A 511 -17.72 -10.96 -5.59
N ASP A 512 -18.99 -11.34 -5.71
CA ASP A 512 -19.83 -10.98 -6.85
C ASP A 512 -20.63 -9.70 -6.52
N TYR A 513 -20.23 -8.61 -7.16
CA TYR A 513 -20.86 -7.28 -7.08
C TYR A 513 -21.91 -7.05 -8.17
N GLY A 514 -22.25 -8.09 -8.94
CA GLY A 514 -23.21 -8.06 -10.03
C GLY A 514 -22.56 -7.91 -11.42
N PRO A 515 -23.37 -8.04 -12.48
CA PRO A 515 -22.88 -8.20 -13.86
C PRO A 515 -22.18 -6.97 -14.44
N GLU A 516 -22.36 -5.78 -13.86
CA GLU A 516 -21.73 -4.53 -14.33
C GLU A 516 -20.42 -4.20 -13.61
N ALA A 517 -19.88 -5.11 -12.78
CA ALA A 517 -18.61 -4.88 -12.07
C ALA A 517 -17.48 -4.48 -13.03
N HIS A 518 -17.39 -5.15 -14.18
CA HIS A 518 -16.38 -4.92 -15.23
C HIS A 518 -16.48 -3.54 -15.90
N LEU A 519 -17.60 -2.84 -15.70
CA LEU A 519 -17.83 -1.45 -16.13
C LEU A 519 -17.60 -0.46 -14.98
N GLY A 520 -17.03 -0.90 -13.87
CA GLY A 520 -16.83 -0.10 -12.66
C GLY A 520 -18.13 0.19 -11.91
N ARG A 521 -19.13 -0.71 -11.93
CA ARG A 521 -20.42 -0.49 -11.26
C ARG A 521 -20.81 -1.68 -10.38
N THR A 522 -21.04 -1.44 -9.10
CA THR A 522 -21.52 -2.46 -8.15
C THR A 522 -23.05 -2.43 -8.07
N THR A 523 -23.73 -3.36 -8.75
CA THR A 523 -25.20 -3.46 -8.77
C THR A 523 -25.76 -4.40 -7.70
N THR A 524 -24.89 -5.15 -7.01
CA THR A 524 -25.23 -6.06 -5.92
C THR A 524 -24.41 -5.67 -4.69
N LEU A 525 -25.10 -5.16 -3.66
CA LEU A 525 -24.50 -4.75 -2.39
C LEU A 525 -25.36 -5.26 -1.21
N PRO A 526 -24.76 -5.88 -0.17
CA PRO A 526 -23.37 -6.35 -0.14
C PRO A 526 -23.13 -7.40 -1.24
N ALA A 527 -21.88 -7.62 -1.63
CA ALA A 527 -21.54 -8.63 -2.62
C ALA A 527 -22.00 -10.02 -2.18
N ILE A 528 -22.30 -10.87 -3.15
CA ILE A 528 -22.50 -12.30 -2.88
C ILE A 528 -21.13 -12.91 -2.61
N GLU A 529 -20.93 -13.41 -1.39
CA GLU A 529 -19.68 -14.05 -0.96
C GLU A 529 -19.59 -15.46 -1.56
N GLY A 530 -18.55 -15.70 -2.37
CA GLY A 530 -18.21 -16.97 -2.99
C GLY A 530 -17.13 -17.74 -2.21
N SER A 531 -16.45 -18.67 -2.89
CA SER A 531 -15.39 -19.47 -2.28
C SER A 531 -14.13 -18.65 -1.98
N GLU A 532 -13.44 -19.02 -0.90
CA GLU A 532 -12.18 -18.41 -0.49
C GLU A 532 -11.04 -18.77 -1.47
N TYR A 533 -10.06 -17.87 -1.61
CA TYR A 533 -8.78 -18.16 -2.25
C TYR A 533 -7.83 -18.90 -1.29
N PRO A 534 -6.78 -19.59 -1.79
CA PRO A 534 -5.68 -20.07 -0.95
C PRO A 534 -4.99 -18.92 -0.22
N ALA A 535 -4.59 -19.13 1.03
CA ALA A 535 -3.86 -18.14 1.82
C ALA A 535 -2.49 -18.69 2.19
N LEU A 536 -1.55 -18.59 1.23
CA LEU A 536 -0.21 -19.14 1.35
C LEU A 536 0.75 -18.12 1.98
N VAL A 537 1.62 -18.60 2.86
CA VAL A 537 2.67 -17.83 3.53
C VAL A 537 3.99 -18.61 3.46
N SER A 538 5.11 -17.96 3.79
CA SER A 538 6.36 -18.70 4.02
C SER A 538 6.20 -19.61 5.23
N ASP A 539 6.66 -20.86 5.10
CA ASP A 539 6.91 -21.67 6.28
C ASP A 539 8.06 -21.07 7.13
N ILE A 540 8.20 -21.53 8.37
CA ILE A 540 9.13 -21.00 9.37
C ILE A 540 10.16 -22.04 9.83
N ASP A 541 11.34 -21.56 10.24
CA ASP A 541 12.42 -22.37 10.83
C ASP A 541 12.24 -22.57 12.35
N ASP A 542 13.20 -23.24 12.99
CA ASP A 542 13.21 -23.50 14.44
C ASP A 542 13.37 -22.22 15.28
N SER A 543 13.69 -21.09 14.65
CA SER A 543 13.68 -19.76 15.26
C SER A 543 12.35 -19.03 15.06
N PHE A 544 11.37 -19.69 14.42
CA PHE A 544 10.05 -19.18 14.07
C PHE A 544 10.08 -17.99 13.09
N ASN A 545 11.21 -17.79 12.42
CA ASN A 545 11.35 -16.82 11.35
C ASN A 545 11.12 -17.48 9.99
N GLU A 546 10.63 -16.72 9.02
CA GLU A 546 10.28 -17.23 7.70
C GLU A 546 11.50 -17.82 6.95
N LEU A 547 11.29 -18.97 6.31
CA LEU A 547 12.29 -19.74 5.58
C LEU A 547 12.69 -19.12 4.24
N ASP A 548 11.76 -18.45 3.56
CA ASP A 548 11.91 -18.02 2.17
C ASP A 548 11.45 -16.57 1.96
N GLY A 549 11.76 -16.02 0.78
CA GLY A 549 11.78 -14.59 0.53
C GLY A 549 13.16 -13.97 0.74
N ILE A 550 13.27 -12.66 0.52
CA ILE A 550 14.48 -11.90 0.83
C ILE A 550 14.54 -11.71 2.34
N ARG A 551 15.43 -12.46 2.99
CA ARG A 551 15.62 -12.48 4.44
C ARG A 551 16.77 -11.55 4.83
N LEU A 552 16.46 -10.50 5.58
CA LEU A 552 17.48 -9.64 6.20
C LEU A 552 18.26 -10.39 7.30
N PRO A 553 19.45 -9.90 7.70
CA PRO A 553 20.21 -10.50 8.80
C PRO A 553 19.42 -10.69 10.09
N ASP A 554 18.41 -9.86 10.33
CA ASP A 554 17.44 -10.03 11.43
C ASP A 554 16.81 -11.43 11.48
N LEU A 555 16.61 -12.08 10.33
CA LEU A 555 15.99 -13.40 10.22
C LEU A 555 17.00 -14.53 10.01
N THR A 556 18.16 -14.27 9.42
CA THR A 556 19.16 -15.32 9.13
C THR A 556 20.19 -15.46 10.25
N VAL A 557 20.41 -14.40 11.03
CA VAL A 557 21.24 -14.37 12.23
C VAL A 557 20.40 -13.78 13.39
N PRO A 558 19.28 -14.44 13.77
CA PRO A 558 18.27 -13.80 14.60
C PRO A 558 18.66 -13.71 16.08
N VAL A 559 18.16 -12.67 16.74
CA VAL A 559 18.11 -12.51 18.21
C VAL A 559 16.67 -12.43 18.74
N ALA A 560 15.69 -12.47 17.83
CA ALA A 560 14.27 -12.48 18.10
C ALA A 560 13.52 -13.19 16.95
N THR A 561 12.25 -13.51 17.18
CA THR A 561 11.30 -13.90 16.13
C THR A 561 10.54 -12.66 15.67
N TYR A 562 10.35 -12.54 14.36
CA TYR A 562 9.66 -11.44 13.70
C TYR A 562 8.53 -11.95 12.81
N THR A 563 7.36 -11.32 12.87
CA THR A 563 6.19 -11.70 12.06
C THR A 563 5.58 -10.53 11.30
N GLY A 564 4.76 -10.84 10.29
CA GLY A 564 3.95 -9.85 9.56
C GLY A 564 2.57 -9.56 10.14
N TRP A 565 2.18 -10.21 11.24
CA TRP A 565 0.87 -10.10 11.87
C TRP A 565 0.99 -9.94 13.38
N ASN A 566 -0.01 -9.33 14.02
CA ASN A 566 -0.08 -9.11 15.46
C ASN A 566 -1.54 -9.01 15.87
N LEU A 567 -1.89 -9.63 16.99
CA LEU A 567 -3.25 -9.60 17.50
C LEU A 567 -3.52 -8.31 18.26
N ARG A 568 -4.78 -7.90 18.24
CA ARG A 568 -5.26 -6.75 18.99
C ARG A 568 -5.08 -7.00 20.49
N ASP A 569 -4.64 -5.96 21.20
CA ASP A 569 -4.67 -5.98 22.66
C ASP A 569 -6.12 -5.97 23.17
N GLN A 570 -6.35 -6.52 24.36
CA GLN A 570 -7.69 -6.56 24.95
C GLN A 570 -8.27 -5.15 25.17
N SER A 571 -7.42 -4.15 25.44
CA SER A 571 -7.84 -2.75 25.63
C SER A 571 -8.52 -2.12 24.42
N ILE A 572 -8.28 -2.64 23.21
CA ILE A 572 -8.85 -2.11 21.95
C ILE A 572 -9.90 -3.05 21.32
N GLY A 573 -10.34 -4.07 22.07
CA GLY A 573 -11.39 -5.02 21.68
C GLY A 573 -11.00 -6.01 20.58
N ASN A 574 -11.82 -7.07 20.44
CA ASN A 574 -11.65 -8.15 19.46
C ASN A 574 -10.23 -8.74 19.43
N GLN A 575 -9.74 -9.19 20.58
CA GLN A 575 -8.36 -9.62 20.81
C GLN A 575 -7.88 -10.80 19.95
N ASP A 576 -8.80 -11.52 19.30
CA ASP A 576 -8.49 -12.67 18.44
C ASP A 576 -8.35 -12.26 16.96
N LEU A 577 -8.48 -10.97 16.65
CA LEU A 577 -8.34 -10.43 15.30
C LEU A 577 -6.95 -9.82 15.09
N PHE A 578 -6.42 -9.92 13.87
CA PHE A 578 -5.22 -9.20 13.48
C PHE A 578 -5.43 -7.68 13.51
N ILE A 579 -4.42 -6.95 13.99
CA ILE A 579 -4.32 -5.51 13.79
C ILE A 579 -4.11 -5.25 12.31
N GLY A 580 -4.88 -4.30 11.76
CA GLY A 580 -4.63 -3.81 10.42
C GLY A 580 -5.42 -4.51 9.31
N ILE A 581 -6.47 -5.27 9.63
CA ILE A 581 -7.43 -5.75 8.62
C ILE A 581 -8.04 -4.57 7.82
N THR A 582 -8.00 -3.38 8.40
CA THR A 582 -8.07 -2.07 7.77
C THR A 582 -6.71 -1.38 8.00
N GLY A 583 -5.98 -0.99 6.95
CA GLY A 583 -4.70 -0.25 7.11
C GLY A 583 -3.40 -1.02 6.97
N GLY A 584 -3.46 -2.32 6.71
CA GLY A 584 -2.30 -3.17 6.52
C GLY A 584 -1.82 -3.77 7.84
N LEU A 585 -1.45 -5.05 7.80
CA LEU A 585 -1.18 -5.81 9.03
C LEU A 585 0.04 -5.28 9.77
N ALA A 586 -0.11 -5.15 11.09
CA ALA A 586 1.01 -4.89 11.98
C ALA A 586 1.64 -6.21 12.41
N GLY A 587 2.97 -6.26 12.52
CA GLY A 587 3.71 -7.44 12.96
C GLY A 587 4.14 -7.35 14.41
N TRP A 588 4.69 -8.43 14.98
CA TRP A 588 5.31 -8.42 16.30
C TRP A 588 6.79 -8.80 16.30
N THR A 589 7.48 -8.43 17.37
CA THR A 589 8.83 -8.88 17.75
C THR A 589 8.74 -9.66 19.06
N LEU A 590 9.24 -10.91 19.09
CA LEU A 590 9.39 -11.69 20.32
C LEU A 590 10.87 -12.05 20.55
N PRO A 591 11.54 -11.44 21.55
CA PRO A 591 12.95 -11.72 21.85
C PRO A 591 13.22 -13.20 22.10
N PHE A 592 14.41 -13.68 21.76
CA PHE A 592 14.88 -14.97 22.27
C PHE A 592 15.22 -14.85 23.75
N PRO A 593 15.19 -15.96 24.51
CA PRO A 593 15.74 -15.96 25.85
C PRO A 593 17.20 -15.48 25.84
N ALA A 594 17.61 -14.66 26.80
CA ALA A 594 18.98 -14.15 26.82
C ALA A 594 19.99 -15.25 27.21
N THR A 595 19.62 -16.14 28.14
CA THR A 595 20.49 -17.22 28.65
C THR A 595 19.81 -18.60 28.63
N PRO A 596 20.57 -19.71 28.74
CA PRO A 596 19.99 -21.05 28.86
C PRO A 596 19.00 -21.17 30.04
N GLU A 597 19.26 -20.49 31.15
CA GLU A 597 18.39 -20.47 32.33
C GLU A 597 17.07 -19.75 32.04
N ASP A 598 17.12 -18.62 31.30
CA ASP A 598 15.93 -17.90 30.88
C ASP A 598 15.09 -18.77 29.90
N ARG A 599 15.75 -19.53 29.03
CA ARG A 599 15.09 -20.50 28.13
C ARG A 599 14.39 -21.61 28.91
N GLN A 600 15.10 -22.25 29.83
CA GLN A 600 14.56 -23.36 30.64
C GLN A 600 13.39 -22.92 31.51
N SER A 601 13.47 -21.73 32.11
CA SER A 601 12.42 -21.21 33.00
C SER A 601 11.15 -20.79 32.27
N SER A 602 11.27 -20.27 31.05
CA SER A 602 10.13 -19.90 30.20
C SER A 602 9.55 -21.09 29.42
N GLY A 603 10.29 -22.19 29.30
CA GLY A 603 9.91 -23.33 28.45
C GLY A 603 10.04 -23.05 26.96
N ASP A 604 10.81 -22.02 26.58
CA ASP A 604 10.99 -21.64 25.18
C ASP A 604 11.81 -22.70 24.43
N LEU A 605 11.30 -23.10 23.26
CA LEU A 605 11.95 -24.10 22.41
C LEU A 605 13.15 -23.51 21.64
N ARG A 606 13.17 -22.20 21.43
CA ARG A 606 14.22 -21.50 20.68
C ARG A 606 15.48 -21.41 21.55
N LEU A 607 16.65 -21.73 20.97
CA LEU A 607 17.94 -21.51 21.63
C LEU A 607 18.08 -20.05 22.09
N SER A 608 18.59 -19.86 23.31
CA SER A 608 18.89 -18.54 23.84
C SER A 608 19.99 -17.84 23.04
N ILE A 609 20.09 -16.52 23.15
CA ILE A 609 21.12 -15.72 22.47
C ILE A 609 22.52 -16.25 22.82
N LYS A 610 22.77 -16.56 24.10
CA LYS A 610 24.05 -17.12 24.57
C LYS A 610 24.30 -18.59 24.16
N GLU A 611 23.28 -19.35 23.79
CA GLU A 611 23.45 -20.68 23.20
C GLU A 611 23.75 -20.58 21.69
N ARG A 612 23.27 -19.52 21.03
CA ARG A 612 23.44 -19.30 19.58
C ARG A 612 24.79 -18.68 19.23
N TYR A 613 25.24 -17.70 20.01
CA TYR A 613 26.43 -16.90 19.70
C TYR A 613 27.40 -16.93 20.88
N GLU A 614 28.65 -17.32 20.60
CA GLU A 614 29.71 -17.36 21.62
C GLU A 614 30.04 -15.97 22.17
N SER A 615 29.97 -14.94 21.31
CA SER A 615 30.19 -13.55 21.68
C SER A 615 29.46 -12.58 20.73
N LYS A 616 29.46 -11.29 21.08
CA LYS A 616 28.92 -10.23 20.22
C LYS A 616 29.71 -10.10 18.92
N GLU A 617 31.03 -10.25 18.99
CA GLU A 617 31.92 -10.18 17.83
C GLU A 617 31.61 -11.30 16.82
N GLU A 618 31.37 -12.52 17.31
CA GLU A 618 30.98 -13.63 16.44
C GLU A 618 29.58 -13.43 15.82
N TYR A 619 28.62 -12.94 16.61
CA TYR A 619 27.30 -12.54 16.08
C TYR A 619 27.44 -11.49 14.97
N LEU A 620 28.19 -10.41 15.20
CA LEU A 620 28.37 -9.35 14.21
C LEU A 620 29.09 -9.84 12.95
N LYS A 621 30.07 -10.75 13.08
CA LYS A 621 30.72 -11.37 11.93
C LYS A 621 29.74 -12.18 11.07
N GLN A 622 28.80 -12.89 11.70
CA GLN A 622 27.75 -13.61 10.97
C GLN A 622 26.76 -12.65 10.30
N VAL A 623 26.40 -11.55 10.96
CA VAL A 623 25.54 -10.49 10.38
C VAL A 623 26.22 -9.87 9.15
N GLU A 624 27.50 -9.54 9.24
CA GLU A 624 28.27 -8.98 8.12
C GLU A 624 28.30 -9.95 6.94
N ALA A 625 28.55 -11.24 7.18
CA ALA A 625 28.53 -12.27 6.14
C ALA A 625 27.14 -12.41 5.49
N ALA A 626 26.06 -12.38 6.28
CA ALA A 626 24.70 -12.45 5.77
C ALA A 626 24.34 -11.22 4.92
N ALA A 627 24.70 -10.02 5.38
CA ALA A 627 24.48 -8.78 4.63
C ALA A 627 25.32 -8.74 3.34
N GLN A 628 26.57 -9.20 3.39
CA GLN A 628 27.42 -9.30 2.21
C GLN A 628 26.86 -10.26 1.16
N SER A 629 26.27 -11.39 1.57
CA SER A 629 25.58 -12.30 0.64
C SER A 629 24.46 -11.58 -0.11
N LEU A 630 23.62 -10.80 0.59
CA LEU A 630 22.55 -10.04 -0.05
C LEU A 630 23.09 -8.93 -0.99
N ILE A 631 24.24 -8.35 -0.67
CA ILE A 631 24.94 -7.39 -1.54
C ILE A 631 25.41 -8.08 -2.83
N ASP A 632 26.09 -9.22 -2.69
CA ASP A 632 26.64 -9.98 -3.81
C ASP A 632 25.53 -10.49 -4.74
N GLU A 633 24.37 -10.83 -4.15
CA GLU A 633 23.16 -11.24 -4.86
C GLU A 633 22.36 -10.06 -5.43
N GLY A 634 22.67 -8.82 -5.06
CA GLY A 634 22.04 -7.60 -5.56
C GLY A 634 20.73 -7.20 -4.89
N TYR A 635 20.36 -7.80 -3.75
CA TYR A 635 19.16 -7.42 -2.97
C TYR A 635 19.42 -6.34 -1.91
N PHE A 636 20.68 -6.00 -1.69
CA PHE A 636 21.11 -5.06 -0.66
C PHE A 636 22.23 -4.16 -1.20
N LEU A 637 22.29 -2.91 -0.76
CA LEU A 637 23.31 -1.97 -1.22
C LEU A 637 24.50 -1.95 -0.26
N VAL A 638 25.71 -1.78 -0.81
CA VAL A 638 26.94 -1.64 0.00
C VAL A 638 26.82 -0.46 0.98
N GLU A 639 26.17 0.64 0.58
CA GLU A 639 26.01 1.82 1.42
C GLU A 639 25.12 1.59 2.66
N ASP A 640 24.28 0.55 2.64
CA ASP A 640 23.37 0.21 3.74
C ASP A 640 24.03 -0.69 4.79
N LEU A 641 25.18 -1.29 4.50
CA LEU A 641 25.87 -2.23 5.39
C LEU A 641 26.23 -1.60 6.76
N PRO A 642 26.80 -0.38 6.84
CA PRO A 642 27.17 0.20 8.13
C PRO A 642 25.99 0.38 9.10
N GLU A 643 24.84 0.86 8.62
CA GLU A 643 23.65 1.05 9.45
C GLU A 643 23.03 -0.30 9.85
N ALA A 644 23.04 -1.30 8.96
CA ALA A 644 22.60 -2.64 9.30
C ALA A 644 23.45 -3.27 10.43
N MET A 645 24.78 -3.08 10.37
CA MET A 645 25.71 -3.52 11.41
C MET A 645 25.49 -2.81 12.74
N ASP A 646 25.28 -1.48 12.72
CA ASP A 646 24.97 -0.70 13.92
C ASP A 646 23.64 -1.16 14.56
N ARG A 647 22.58 -1.31 13.75
CA ARG A 647 21.29 -1.77 14.25
C ARG A 647 21.36 -3.19 14.82
N ALA A 648 22.09 -4.09 14.16
CA ALA A 648 22.30 -5.44 14.66
C ALA A 648 23.04 -5.45 16.01
N SER A 649 24.08 -4.62 16.15
CA SER A 649 24.82 -4.42 17.39
C SER A 649 23.92 -3.93 18.53
N ARG A 650 23.07 -2.92 18.26
CA ARG A 650 22.09 -2.39 19.23
C ARG A 650 21.06 -3.43 19.63
N LYS A 651 20.54 -4.22 18.67
CA LYS A 651 19.57 -5.31 18.93
C LYS A 651 20.17 -6.38 19.84
N TYR A 652 21.41 -6.80 19.59
CA TYR A 652 22.10 -7.79 20.41
C TYR A 652 22.22 -7.34 21.86
N ASP A 653 22.68 -6.10 22.09
CA ASP A 653 22.82 -5.54 23.43
C ASP A 653 21.47 -5.38 24.13
N TYR A 654 20.46 -4.88 23.41
CA TYR A 654 19.12 -4.65 23.94
C TYR A 654 18.47 -5.94 24.43
N PHE A 655 18.50 -7.02 23.63
CA PHE A 655 17.88 -8.29 24.02
C PHE A 655 18.71 -9.12 25.01
N LEU A 656 20.02 -8.85 25.16
CA LEU A 656 20.83 -9.44 26.23
C LEU A 656 20.73 -8.69 27.58
N GLY A 657 20.41 -7.41 27.55
CA GLY A 657 20.26 -6.59 28.75
C GLY A 657 19.09 -7.05 29.62
N LYS A 658 19.36 -7.80 30.70
CA LYS A 658 18.34 -8.15 31.71
C LYS A 658 17.79 -6.88 32.38
N ASN A 659 16.60 -6.42 31.97
CA ASN A 659 15.55 -5.75 32.75
C ASN A 659 14.71 -4.83 31.85
N HIS A 660 13.71 -5.39 31.16
CA HIS A 660 12.47 -4.67 30.92
C HIS A 660 11.38 -5.36 31.72
N SER A 661 11.58 -5.33 33.04
CA SER A 661 10.56 -5.61 34.05
C SER A 661 9.76 -4.33 34.28
N SER A 662 8.58 -4.26 33.65
CA SER A 662 7.33 -3.80 34.26
C SER A 662 6.17 -4.04 33.31
#